data_AF-A0A941V393-F1
#
_entry.id   AF-A0A941V393-F1
#
_cell.length_a   1.000
_cell.length_b   1.000
_cell.length_c   1.000
_cell.angle_alpha   90.00
_cell.angle_beta   90.00
_cell.angle_gamma   90.00
#
_symmetry.space_group_name_H-M   'P 1'
#
loop_
_entity.id
_entity.type
_entity.pdbx_description
1 polymer ?
#
loop_
_entity_poly.entity_id
_entity_poly.type
_entity_poly.pdbx_seq_one_letter_code
_entity_poly.pdbx_strand_id
1 'polypeptide(L)'
;MATENTSSEQKNCPVDTTLIALRSQLRQAENAPHPTRAALAAATRIVTEIKLGRGNPSHLEQLATLAEELKPKAPAAGFGLSATLEEAQDEWRQHVEQHECSTNTCMQPHTVPCQDACPAHIDIPSMIAHVGRGQYKESLDVLLKDTPLPNSCGLVCPAPCEDACVQKAVSAPVLIKPMKSVAARCAGSYPLPECDAASGKRVAIVGAGPGGLTAAYYLAQKGHRVEIFDEREHPGGIMRYGIPEYRLPNPVLNAEIDMVKALGVQFHMNTRIAKLQDLRQQGFDAIFLATGLQKSKGMGVAGDDQPFVLGGIDFLSQVREGKNPRVGPHVIVIGGGNTAIDASMTAFRQGATKVEIWYRRTRKVMPANPHEVEMALAEGVELKEFWAPSKIMADNKIEFVRNSSAPDAATTQPVVIQPDQVIAAIGQDSDLDYLDGVELELKWGNIMADPVTLMTAIPGVFSGGDVQHGGSTVVAAIGSGKRAAESIHSYLTGSAMDLESLKPQRRDFVPPIVSNAAHRTDTHRPHIPETDPIARRTSFDSVWIDFDTNTAKLEAERCLRCDQCIGCGLCELVCAEVGANALKMVDAGKGRLAFESFLRPATTCIGCGACAAVCPTGAITVETIGNDRVTTITGTEVRRQPLLACAVCGEPTVSAMQQAMANQRLGHDPSAPSVCPACARAQTSSLIQAMYEKA
;
A
#
# COMPACT_ATOMS: atom_id res chain seq x y z
N MET A 1 12.05 -11.73 -10.98
CA MET A 1 10.75 -11.81 -11.68
C MET A 1 10.99 -11.62 -13.17
N ALA A 2 11.11 -12.72 -13.90
CA ALA A 2 10.97 -12.73 -15.35
C ALA A 2 9.50 -13.05 -15.63
N THR A 3 8.87 -12.18 -16.41
CA THR A 3 7.52 -12.32 -16.93
C THR A 3 7.44 -13.57 -17.80
N GLU A 4 6.86 -14.65 -17.30
CA GLU A 4 6.31 -15.69 -18.16
C GLU A 4 5.13 -15.07 -18.89
N ASN A 5 5.37 -14.82 -20.17
CA ASN A 5 4.43 -14.29 -21.13
C ASN A 5 3.50 -15.45 -21.53
N THR A 6 2.56 -15.80 -20.66
CA THR A 6 1.38 -16.58 -21.06
C THR A 6 0.40 -15.61 -21.71
N SER A 7 0.51 -15.46 -23.03
CA SER A 7 -0.53 -14.86 -23.85
C SER A 7 -1.74 -15.80 -23.92
N SER A 8 -2.44 -15.98 -22.80
CA SER A 8 -3.88 -16.23 -22.88
C SER A 8 -4.47 -14.90 -23.33
N GLU A 9 -5.09 -14.82 -24.51
CA GLU A 9 -5.93 -13.68 -24.87
C GLU A 9 -6.87 -13.42 -23.71
N GLN A 10 -6.62 -12.34 -22.98
CA GLN A 10 -7.39 -11.99 -21.80
C GLN A 10 -8.74 -11.53 -22.34
N LYS A 11 -9.71 -12.45 -22.41
CA LYS A 11 -11.07 -12.13 -22.86
C LYS A 11 -11.60 -11.01 -21.96
N ASN A 12 -11.84 -9.84 -22.54
CA ASN A 12 -12.43 -8.72 -21.82
C ASN A 12 -13.93 -8.99 -21.61
N CYS A 13 -14.44 -8.72 -20.41
CA CYS A 13 -15.88 -8.80 -20.18
C CYS A 13 -16.61 -7.71 -20.98
N PRO A 14 -17.68 -8.04 -21.73
CA PRO A 14 -18.52 -7.04 -22.41
C PRO A 14 -19.12 -6.01 -21.45
N VAL A 15 -19.53 -6.42 -20.25
CA VAL A 15 -20.07 -5.53 -19.21
C VAL A 15 -19.03 -4.51 -18.76
N ASP A 16 -17.80 -4.96 -18.47
CA ASP A 16 -16.72 -4.06 -18.03
C ASP A 16 -16.27 -3.10 -19.15
N THR A 17 -16.13 -3.62 -20.36
CA THR A 17 -15.78 -2.82 -21.54
C THR A 17 -16.82 -1.74 -21.81
N THR A 18 -18.10 -2.10 -21.70
CA THR A 18 -19.22 -1.17 -21.84
C THR A 18 -19.19 -0.11 -20.75
N LEU A 19 -18.90 -0.49 -19.50
CA LEU A 19 -18.78 0.48 -18.41
C LEU A 19 -17.66 1.50 -18.65
N ILE A 20 -16.50 1.04 -19.13
CA ILE A 20 -15.36 1.91 -19.46
C ILE A 20 -15.75 2.90 -20.57
N ALA A 21 -16.41 2.41 -21.62
CA ALA A 21 -16.88 3.23 -22.72
C ALA A 21 -17.90 4.29 -22.27
N LEU A 22 -18.93 3.88 -21.52
CA LEU A 22 -19.97 4.78 -21.01
C LEU A 22 -19.40 5.85 -20.07
N ARG A 23 -18.46 5.51 -19.18
CA ARG A 23 -17.75 6.48 -18.33
C ARG A 23 -16.96 7.49 -19.15
N SER A 24 -16.32 7.04 -20.23
CA SER A 24 -15.62 7.93 -21.16
C SER A 24 -16.58 8.93 -21.82
N GLN A 25 -17.72 8.45 -22.32
CA GLN A 25 -18.76 9.28 -22.93
C GLN A 25 -19.36 10.27 -21.93
N LEU A 26 -19.64 9.85 -20.69
CA LEU A 26 -20.16 10.74 -19.65
C LEU A 26 -19.19 11.88 -19.28
N ARG A 27 -17.87 11.61 -19.32
CA ARG A 27 -16.84 12.63 -19.12
C ARG A 27 -16.79 13.63 -20.29
N GLN A 28 -16.90 13.15 -21.52
CA GLN A 28 -16.96 14.01 -22.71
C GLN A 28 -18.24 14.87 -22.73
N ALA A 29 -19.32 14.36 -22.16
CA ALA A 29 -20.61 15.05 -22.02
C ALA A 29 -20.71 15.95 -20.76
N GLU A 30 -19.59 16.49 -20.25
CA GLU A 30 -19.60 17.38 -19.06
C GLU A 30 -20.49 18.62 -19.25
N ASN A 31 -20.47 19.19 -20.45
CA ASN A 31 -21.25 20.40 -20.79
C ASN A 31 -22.54 20.09 -21.57
N ALA A 32 -22.94 18.82 -21.68
CA ALA A 32 -24.16 18.45 -22.39
C ALA A 32 -25.42 18.86 -21.59
N PRO A 33 -26.57 19.09 -22.25
CA PRO A 33 -27.83 19.36 -21.57
C PRO A 33 -28.19 18.26 -20.55
N HIS A 34 -28.86 18.65 -19.47
CA HIS A 34 -29.22 17.73 -18.37
C HIS A 34 -29.91 16.44 -18.84
N PRO A 35 -30.88 16.46 -19.79
CA PRO A 35 -31.50 15.22 -20.27
C PRO A 35 -30.52 14.21 -20.88
N THR A 36 -29.57 14.69 -21.70
CA THR A 36 -28.54 13.82 -22.30
C THR A 36 -27.60 13.26 -21.25
N ARG A 37 -27.15 14.12 -20.33
CA ARG A 37 -26.22 13.72 -19.25
C ARG A 37 -26.89 12.76 -18.26
N ALA A 38 -28.17 12.97 -17.95
CA ALA A 38 -28.94 12.12 -17.07
C ALA A 38 -29.15 10.72 -17.68
N ALA A 39 -29.48 10.61 -18.97
CA ALA A 39 -29.61 9.32 -19.65
C ALA A 39 -28.26 8.56 -19.69
N LEU A 40 -27.16 9.25 -19.99
CA LEU A 40 -25.81 8.65 -19.95
C LEU A 40 -25.45 8.15 -18.55
N ALA A 41 -25.72 8.97 -17.52
CA ALA A 41 -25.45 8.62 -16.13
C ALA A 41 -26.30 7.43 -15.67
N ALA A 42 -27.59 7.39 -16.02
CA ALA A 42 -28.49 6.27 -15.73
C ALA A 42 -28.02 4.96 -16.37
N ALA A 43 -27.65 4.98 -17.65
CA ALA A 43 -27.11 3.81 -18.33
C ALA A 43 -25.82 3.34 -17.66
N THR A 44 -24.89 4.26 -17.37
CA THR A 44 -23.62 3.96 -16.69
C THR A 44 -23.86 3.40 -15.29
N ARG A 45 -24.87 3.91 -14.56
CA ARG A 45 -25.22 3.45 -13.20
C ARG A 45 -25.73 2.03 -13.23
N ILE A 46 -26.66 1.71 -14.14
CA ILE A 46 -27.20 0.36 -14.27
C ILE A 46 -26.08 -0.63 -14.62
N VAL A 47 -25.21 -0.30 -15.57
CA VAL A 47 -24.05 -1.16 -15.88
C VAL A 47 -23.11 -1.31 -14.67
N THR A 48 -22.93 -0.25 -13.87
CA THR A 48 -22.14 -0.31 -12.63
C THR A 48 -22.78 -1.25 -11.60
N GLU A 49 -24.09 -1.19 -11.39
CA GLU A 49 -24.82 -2.11 -10.51
C GLU A 49 -24.67 -3.57 -10.97
N ILE A 50 -24.81 -3.82 -12.28
CA ILE A 50 -24.59 -5.15 -12.87
C ILE A 50 -23.16 -5.63 -12.61
N LYS A 51 -22.14 -4.79 -12.86
CA LYS A 51 -20.73 -5.13 -12.60
C LYS A 51 -20.45 -5.45 -11.13
N LEU A 52 -21.20 -4.84 -10.20
CA LEU A 52 -21.11 -5.07 -8.76
C LEU A 52 -21.91 -6.29 -8.28
N GLY A 53 -22.54 -7.06 -9.18
CA GLY A 53 -23.37 -8.20 -8.79
C GLY A 53 -24.73 -7.81 -8.22
N ARG A 54 -25.20 -6.59 -8.50
CA ARG A 54 -26.52 -6.06 -8.10
C ARG A 54 -27.49 -5.98 -9.28
N GLY A 55 -27.14 -6.67 -10.36
CA GLY A 55 -27.95 -6.78 -11.57
C GLY A 55 -29.27 -7.52 -11.34
N ASN A 56 -30.24 -7.35 -12.22
CA ASN A 56 -31.40 -8.24 -12.35
C ASN A 56 -31.94 -8.12 -13.79
N PRO A 57 -32.80 -9.05 -14.27
CA PRO A 57 -33.26 -9.04 -15.66
C PRO A 57 -33.90 -7.73 -16.12
N SER A 58 -34.62 -7.01 -15.24
CA SER A 58 -35.24 -5.72 -15.60
C SER A 58 -34.22 -4.64 -15.94
N HIS A 59 -32.98 -4.76 -15.47
CA HIS A 59 -31.91 -3.84 -15.86
C HIS A 59 -31.57 -3.95 -17.36
N LEU A 60 -31.70 -5.13 -17.98
CA LEU A 60 -31.43 -5.27 -19.42
C LEU A 60 -32.50 -4.53 -20.24
N GLU A 61 -33.77 -4.60 -19.82
CA GLU A 61 -34.88 -3.86 -20.44
C GLU A 61 -34.71 -2.35 -20.30
N GLN A 62 -34.27 -1.89 -19.12
CA GLN A 62 -33.96 -0.48 -18.87
C GLN A 62 -32.78 -0.01 -19.72
N LEU A 63 -31.72 -0.81 -19.84
CA LEU A 63 -30.57 -0.48 -20.69
C LEU A 63 -30.96 -0.43 -22.17
N ALA A 64 -31.80 -1.34 -22.65
CA ALA A 64 -32.32 -1.30 -24.02
C ALA A 64 -33.13 -0.02 -24.28
N THR A 65 -33.99 0.38 -23.34
CA THR A 65 -34.75 1.63 -23.42
C THR A 65 -33.83 2.86 -23.46
N LEU A 66 -32.83 2.89 -22.58
CA LEU A 66 -31.84 3.97 -22.52
C LEU A 66 -30.95 4.01 -23.77
N ALA A 67 -30.65 2.86 -24.38
CA ALA A 67 -29.89 2.79 -25.62
C ALA A 67 -30.63 3.53 -26.75
N GLU A 68 -31.93 3.27 -26.92
CA GLU A 68 -32.76 3.99 -27.90
C GLU A 68 -32.85 5.49 -27.59
N GLU A 69 -33.00 5.86 -26.32
CA GLU A 69 -33.02 7.28 -25.91
C GLU A 69 -31.69 7.99 -26.23
N LEU A 70 -30.57 7.28 -26.07
CA LEU A 70 -29.23 7.81 -26.26
C LEU A 70 -28.82 7.90 -27.74
N LYS A 71 -29.36 7.07 -28.65
CA LYS A 71 -29.01 7.12 -30.09
C LYS A 71 -29.05 8.54 -30.70
N PRO A 72 -30.12 9.34 -30.52
CA PRO A 72 -30.17 10.70 -31.08
C PRO A 72 -29.36 11.74 -30.29
N LYS A 73 -29.01 11.48 -29.02
CA LYS A 73 -28.41 12.48 -28.11
C LYS A 73 -26.91 12.26 -27.85
N ALA A 74 -26.47 11.01 -27.86
CA ALA A 74 -25.11 10.53 -27.64
C ALA A 74 -24.89 9.23 -28.46
N PRO A 75 -24.76 9.34 -29.80
CA PRO A 75 -24.81 8.19 -30.71
C PRO A 75 -23.82 7.08 -30.36
N ALA A 76 -22.58 7.41 -30.01
CA ALA A 76 -21.56 6.42 -29.65
C ALA A 76 -21.96 5.56 -28.45
N ALA A 77 -22.61 6.15 -27.44
CA ALA A 77 -23.13 5.43 -26.28
C ALA A 77 -24.37 4.61 -26.63
N GLY A 78 -25.33 5.22 -27.36
CA GLY A 78 -26.58 4.55 -27.75
C GLY A 78 -26.36 3.32 -28.64
N PHE A 79 -25.64 3.48 -29.75
CA PHE A 79 -25.33 2.37 -30.65
C PHE A 79 -24.41 1.33 -30.00
N GLY A 80 -23.41 1.75 -29.23
CA GLY A 80 -22.52 0.83 -28.52
C GLY A 80 -23.26 -0.04 -27.50
N LEU A 81 -24.21 0.55 -26.76
CA LEU A 81 -25.03 -0.17 -25.79
C LEU A 81 -26.02 -1.13 -26.46
N SER A 82 -26.69 -0.72 -27.54
CA SER A 82 -27.55 -1.64 -28.31
C SER A 82 -26.75 -2.83 -28.85
N ALA A 83 -25.60 -2.57 -29.48
CA ALA A 83 -24.77 -3.61 -30.09
C ALA A 83 -24.30 -4.64 -29.06
N THR A 84 -23.76 -4.22 -27.91
CA THR A 84 -23.29 -5.18 -26.90
C THR A 84 -24.42 -6.00 -26.27
N LEU A 85 -25.61 -5.41 -26.09
CA LEU A 85 -26.77 -6.14 -25.57
C LEU A 85 -27.29 -7.18 -26.57
N GLU A 86 -27.10 -6.96 -27.87
CA GLU A 86 -27.48 -7.91 -28.92
C GLU A 86 -26.42 -8.99 -29.16
N GLU A 87 -25.15 -8.59 -29.23
CA GLU A 87 -24.03 -9.48 -29.61
C GLU A 87 -23.52 -10.33 -28.44
N ALA A 88 -23.65 -9.87 -27.19
CA ALA A 88 -23.11 -10.52 -25.99
C ALA A 88 -24.21 -10.90 -24.97
N GLN A 89 -25.37 -11.35 -25.46
CA GLN A 89 -26.56 -11.63 -24.63
C GLN A 89 -26.28 -12.61 -23.49
N ASP A 90 -25.51 -13.65 -23.76
CA ASP A 90 -25.23 -14.71 -22.77
C ASP A 90 -24.38 -14.15 -21.62
N GLU A 91 -23.37 -13.34 -21.91
CA GLU A 91 -22.57 -12.68 -20.90
C GLU A 91 -23.40 -11.71 -20.06
N TRP A 92 -24.25 -10.88 -20.68
CA TRP A 92 -25.12 -9.97 -19.94
C TRP A 92 -26.14 -10.72 -19.06
N ARG A 93 -26.74 -11.81 -19.55
CA ARG A 93 -27.64 -12.68 -18.78
C ARG A 93 -26.92 -13.33 -17.61
N GLN A 94 -25.71 -13.84 -17.81
CA GLN A 94 -24.89 -14.40 -16.74
C GLN A 94 -24.71 -13.41 -15.57
N HIS A 95 -24.44 -12.13 -15.86
CA HIS A 95 -24.24 -11.13 -14.81
C HIS A 95 -25.51 -10.78 -14.03
N VAL A 96 -26.68 -10.79 -14.68
CA VAL A 96 -27.95 -10.37 -14.05
C VAL A 96 -28.75 -11.51 -13.45
N GLU A 97 -28.54 -12.75 -13.90
CA GLU A 97 -29.25 -13.94 -13.42
C GLU A 97 -28.40 -14.76 -12.44
N GLN A 98 -27.10 -14.91 -12.71
CA GLN A 98 -26.21 -15.77 -11.94
C GLN A 98 -25.27 -14.98 -11.04
N HIS A 99 -25.12 -13.68 -11.27
CA HIS A 99 -24.14 -12.84 -10.59
C HIS A 99 -22.71 -13.39 -10.73
N GLU A 100 -22.38 -13.83 -11.94
CA GLU A 100 -21.08 -14.38 -12.28
C GLU A 100 -20.48 -13.68 -13.51
N CYS A 101 -19.16 -13.73 -13.60
CA CYS A 101 -18.41 -13.20 -14.72
C CYS A 101 -17.36 -14.23 -15.15
N SER A 102 -17.57 -14.87 -16.29
CA SER A 102 -16.68 -15.91 -16.84
C SER A 102 -15.22 -15.47 -17.03
N THR A 103 -14.96 -14.17 -17.18
CA THR A 103 -13.61 -13.60 -17.33
C THR A 103 -12.99 -13.15 -16.00
N ASN A 104 -13.72 -13.27 -14.89
CA ASN A 104 -13.29 -12.87 -13.55
C ASN A 104 -12.79 -11.40 -13.46
N THR A 105 -13.37 -10.49 -14.26
CA THR A 105 -13.05 -9.05 -14.28
C THR A 105 -14.10 -8.21 -13.53
N CYS A 106 -15.36 -8.64 -13.53
CA CYS A 106 -16.43 -8.07 -12.72
C CYS A 106 -16.51 -8.74 -11.35
N MET A 107 -17.26 -8.11 -10.42
CA MET A 107 -17.57 -8.67 -9.09
C MET A 107 -16.36 -9.08 -8.24
N GLN A 108 -15.19 -8.51 -8.55
CA GLN A 108 -13.96 -8.79 -7.81
C GLN A 108 -14.03 -8.21 -6.39
N PRO A 109 -13.45 -8.90 -5.39
CA PRO A 109 -13.32 -8.37 -4.05
C PRO A 109 -12.67 -6.99 -4.06
N HIS A 110 -13.32 -6.02 -3.42
CA HIS A 110 -12.76 -4.68 -3.30
C HIS A 110 -11.56 -4.70 -2.36
N THR A 111 -10.36 -4.58 -2.92
CA THR A 111 -9.14 -4.46 -2.13
C THR A 111 -8.87 -3.02 -1.74
N VAL A 112 -8.28 -2.82 -0.57
CA VAL A 112 -7.75 -1.54 -0.12
C VAL A 112 -6.36 -1.35 -0.77
N PRO A 113 -6.14 -0.35 -1.63
CA PRO A 113 -4.92 -0.27 -2.45
C PRO A 113 -3.61 -0.25 -1.66
N CYS A 114 -3.56 0.48 -0.53
CA CYS A 114 -2.36 0.55 0.30
C CYS A 114 -2.07 -0.77 1.04
N GLN A 115 -3.12 -1.53 1.40
CA GLN A 115 -2.98 -2.84 2.05
C GLN A 115 -2.62 -3.94 1.04
N ASP A 116 -3.22 -3.90 -0.15
CA ASP A 116 -2.91 -4.79 -1.27
C ASP A 116 -1.45 -4.65 -1.72
N ALA A 117 -0.96 -3.41 -1.81
CA ALA A 117 0.44 -3.14 -2.17
C ALA A 117 1.45 -3.46 -1.05
N CYS A 118 1.00 -3.64 0.20
CA CYS A 118 1.87 -3.98 1.31
C CYS A 118 2.15 -5.49 1.33
N PRO A 119 3.40 -5.95 1.23
CA PRO A 119 3.69 -7.39 1.27
C PRO A 119 3.28 -8.12 2.56
N ALA A 120 3.13 -7.38 3.66
CA ALA A 120 2.63 -7.90 4.93
C ALA A 120 1.11 -7.72 5.12
N HIS A 121 0.45 -7.07 4.16
CA HIS A 121 -0.99 -6.76 4.17
C HIS A 121 -1.49 -6.04 5.42
N ILE A 122 -0.68 -5.11 5.93
CA ILE A 122 -1.02 -4.29 7.11
C ILE A 122 -2.31 -3.51 6.90
N ASP A 123 -3.24 -3.58 7.86
CA ASP A 123 -4.46 -2.74 7.89
C ASP A 123 -4.14 -1.25 8.15
N ILE A 124 -3.66 -0.60 7.09
CA ILE A 124 -3.25 0.80 7.07
C ILE A 124 -4.42 1.76 7.34
N PRO A 125 -5.62 1.60 6.76
CA PRO A 125 -6.71 2.54 7.02
C PRO A 125 -7.14 2.57 8.48
N SER A 126 -7.23 1.40 9.14
CA SER A 126 -7.62 1.34 10.55
C SER A 126 -6.55 1.94 11.46
N MET A 127 -5.26 1.62 11.25
CA MET A 127 -4.19 2.19 12.07
C MET A 127 -4.09 3.71 11.89
N ILE A 128 -4.22 4.24 10.66
CA ILE A 128 -4.22 5.70 10.43
C ILE A 128 -5.41 6.36 11.11
N ALA A 129 -6.59 5.74 11.05
CA ALA A 129 -7.77 6.27 11.70
C ALA A 129 -7.59 6.38 13.23
N HIS A 130 -6.98 5.38 13.87
CA HIS A 130 -6.64 5.44 15.28
C HIS A 130 -5.59 6.52 15.60
N VAL A 131 -4.53 6.63 14.79
CA VAL A 131 -3.52 7.70 14.96
C VAL A 131 -4.16 9.08 14.94
N GLY A 132 -5.04 9.37 13.96
CA GLY A 132 -5.71 10.67 13.90
C GLY A 132 -6.73 10.92 15.02
N ARG A 133 -7.14 9.88 15.75
CA ARG A 133 -7.96 9.98 16.96
C ARG A 133 -7.14 10.05 18.25
N GLY A 134 -5.80 10.00 18.15
CA GLY A 134 -4.91 9.94 19.32
C GLY A 134 -4.94 8.60 20.05
N GLN A 135 -5.48 7.55 19.43
CA GLN A 135 -5.64 6.20 19.96
C GLN A 135 -4.42 5.35 19.60
N TYR A 136 -3.25 5.72 20.11
CA TYR A 136 -1.99 5.12 19.67
C TYR A 136 -1.82 3.66 20.08
N LYS A 137 -2.40 3.25 21.22
CA LYS A 137 -2.36 1.85 21.67
C LYS A 137 -3.18 0.97 20.74
N GLU A 138 -4.39 1.39 20.41
CA GLU A 138 -5.29 0.71 19.48
C GLU A 138 -4.68 0.67 18.07
N SER A 139 -4.02 1.75 17.64
CA SER A 139 -3.25 1.75 16.40
C SER A 139 -2.11 0.74 16.40
N LEU A 140 -1.38 0.61 17.52
CA LEU A 140 -0.32 -0.38 17.66
C LEU A 140 -0.90 -1.80 17.67
N ASP A 141 -2.02 -2.03 18.34
CA ASP A 141 -2.71 -3.33 18.37
C ASP A 141 -3.10 -3.80 16.96
N VAL A 142 -3.65 -2.90 16.13
CA VAL A 142 -3.94 -3.16 14.72
C VAL A 142 -2.67 -3.55 13.96
N LEU A 143 -1.57 -2.81 14.15
CA LEU A 143 -0.30 -3.10 13.49
C LEU A 143 0.25 -4.48 13.90
N LEU A 144 0.18 -4.83 15.19
CA LEU A 144 0.69 -6.08 15.75
C LEU A 144 -0.10 -7.33 15.30
N LYS A 145 -1.28 -7.16 14.68
CA LYS A 145 -1.97 -8.25 13.98
C LYS A 145 -1.27 -8.62 12.66
N ASP A 146 -0.59 -7.69 12.01
CA ASP A 146 0.01 -7.88 10.68
C ASP A 146 1.55 -7.80 10.66
N THR A 147 2.19 -7.24 11.69
CA THR A 147 3.65 -7.20 11.81
C THR A 147 4.12 -7.05 13.27
N PRO A 148 5.11 -7.83 13.73
CA PRO A 148 5.73 -7.62 15.04
C PRO A 148 6.81 -6.52 15.03
N LEU A 149 7.07 -5.89 13.87
CA LEU A 149 8.12 -4.89 13.68
C LEU A 149 7.56 -3.54 13.16
N PRO A 150 6.49 -2.97 13.76
CA PRO A 150 5.82 -1.77 13.25
C PRO A 150 6.70 -0.52 13.22
N ASN A 151 7.47 -0.25 14.26
CA ASN A 151 8.33 0.92 14.37
C ASN A 151 9.53 0.81 13.43
N SER A 152 10.17 -0.36 13.36
CA SER A 152 11.20 -0.62 12.35
C SER A 152 10.65 -0.36 10.94
N CYS A 153 9.46 -0.88 10.61
CA CYS A 153 8.80 -0.56 9.34
C CYS A 153 8.53 0.94 9.16
N GLY A 154 8.19 1.66 10.22
CA GLY A 154 7.98 3.10 10.19
C GLY A 154 9.25 3.91 9.87
N LEU A 155 10.43 3.33 10.08
CA LEU A 155 11.71 4.00 9.83
C LEU A 155 12.36 3.59 8.51
N VAL A 156 12.28 2.31 8.12
CA VAL A 156 13.08 1.77 7.00
C VAL A 156 12.28 1.28 5.79
N CYS A 157 10.95 1.21 5.88
CA CYS A 157 10.15 0.71 4.77
C CYS A 157 10.28 1.64 3.53
N PRO A 158 10.34 1.09 2.30
CA PRO A 158 10.26 1.90 1.08
C PRO A 158 8.84 2.38 0.75
N ALA A 159 7.85 2.00 1.56
CA ALA A 159 6.48 2.49 1.53
C ALA A 159 5.71 2.28 0.20
N PRO A 160 5.66 1.05 -0.38
CA PRO A 160 4.89 0.79 -1.61
C PRO A 160 3.38 1.08 -1.45
N CYS A 161 2.91 1.05 -0.20
CA CYS A 161 1.56 1.47 0.17
C CYS A 161 1.26 2.95 -0.12
N GLU A 162 2.25 3.83 -0.12
CA GLU A 162 2.12 5.25 -0.47
C GLU A 162 2.02 5.42 -1.99
N ASP A 163 2.80 4.66 -2.77
CA ASP A 163 2.71 4.65 -4.25
C ASP A 163 1.32 4.24 -4.74
N ALA A 164 0.71 3.28 -4.04
CA ALA A 164 -0.65 2.80 -4.30
C ALA A 164 -1.76 3.70 -3.72
N CYS A 165 -1.40 4.73 -2.93
CA CYS A 165 -2.38 5.58 -2.25
C CYS A 165 -3.22 6.37 -3.26
N VAL A 166 -4.54 6.22 -3.20
CA VAL A 166 -5.47 6.91 -4.12
C VAL A 166 -5.66 8.40 -3.79
N GLN A 167 -5.15 8.87 -2.65
CA GLN A 167 -5.17 10.31 -2.33
C GLN A 167 -4.36 11.14 -3.35
N LYS A 168 -3.46 10.50 -4.11
CA LYS A 168 -2.75 11.13 -5.24
C LYS A 168 -3.66 11.62 -6.38
N ALA A 169 -4.91 11.15 -6.42
CA ALA A 169 -5.91 11.62 -7.38
C ALA A 169 -6.53 12.97 -6.97
N VAL A 170 -6.41 13.33 -5.69
CA VAL A 170 -6.91 14.61 -5.12
C VAL A 170 -5.75 15.57 -4.90
N SER A 171 -4.67 15.08 -4.30
CA SER A 171 -3.50 15.85 -3.84
C SER A 171 -2.27 14.93 -3.91
N ALA A 172 -1.48 14.82 -2.83
CA ALA A 172 -0.36 13.87 -2.72
C ALA A 172 -0.72 12.63 -1.89
N PRO A 173 -0.02 11.50 -2.03
CA PRO A 173 -0.17 10.34 -1.15
C PRO A 173 -0.12 10.68 0.34
N VAL A 174 -0.82 9.87 1.14
CA VAL A 174 -0.67 9.91 2.60
C VAL A 174 0.69 9.35 2.98
N LEU A 175 1.40 10.00 3.89
CA LEU A 175 2.63 9.51 4.53
C LEU A 175 2.28 8.41 5.53
N ILE A 176 2.22 7.18 5.06
CA ILE A 176 1.86 6.00 5.84
C ILE A 176 3.06 5.51 6.67
N LYS A 177 4.27 5.64 6.13
CA LYS A 177 5.51 5.19 6.77
C LYS A 177 5.73 5.83 8.16
N PRO A 178 5.86 7.15 8.30
CA PRO A 178 6.13 7.76 9.62
C PRO A 178 4.99 7.49 10.62
N MET A 179 3.75 7.33 10.14
CA MET A 179 2.59 7.06 10.99
C MET A 179 2.70 5.73 11.76
N LYS A 180 3.41 4.74 11.21
CA LYS A 180 3.71 3.50 11.93
C LYS A 180 4.65 3.73 13.10
N SER A 181 5.65 4.61 12.93
CA SER A 181 6.59 4.99 13.99
C SER A 181 5.89 5.79 15.07
N VAL A 182 5.06 6.77 14.69
CA VAL A 182 4.21 7.54 15.62
C VAL A 182 3.32 6.63 16.45
N ALA A 183 2.63 5.68 15.82
CA ALA A 183 1.76 4.73 16.53
C ALA A 183 2.55 3.95 17.60
N ALA A 184 3.66 3.32 17.22
CA ALA A 184 4.47 2.53 18.13
C ALA A 184 5.11 3.36 19.25
N ARG A 185 5.68 4.54 18.92
CA ARG A 185 6.32 5.42 19.90
C ARG A 185 5.32 6.00 20.89
N CYS A 186 4.17 6.47 20.42
CA CYS A 186 3.16 7.12 21.27
C CYS A 186 2.32 6.13 22.08
N ALA A 187 2.27 4.84 21.70
CA ALA A 187 1.64 3.79 22.51
C ALA A 187 2.38 3.55 23.84
N GLY A 188 3.69 3.83 23.88
CA GLY A 188 4.54 3.78 25.06
C GLY A 188 5.16 2.41 25.35
N SER A 189 4.40 1.32 25.22
CA SER A 189 4.89 -0.04 25.43
C SER A 189 4.21 -1.03 24.50
N TYR A 190 4.91 -2.10 24.13
CA TYR A 190 4.35 -3.21 23.38
C TYR A 190 3.54 -4.13 24.32
N PRO A 191 2.28 -4.45 23.99
CA PRO A 191 1.50 -5.41 24.76
C PRO A 191 2.09 -6.81 24.60
N LEU A 192 1.94 -7.64 25.64
CA LEU A 192 2.23 -9.06 25.52
C LEU A 192 1.14 -9.70 24.65
N PRO A 193 1.49 -10.36 23.53
CA PRO A 193 0.47 -10.97 22.69
C PRO A 193 -0.18 -12.17 23.36
N GLU A 194 -1.46 -12.41 23.06
CA GLU A 194 -2.17 -13.61 23.48
C GLU A 194 -1.61 -14.85 22.74
N CYS A 195 -1.52 -15.95 23.48
CA CYS A 195 -1.07 -17.25 22.96
C CYS A 195 -2.13 -18.33 23.17
N ASP A 196 -2.24 -19.21 22.18
CA ASP A 196 -3.00 -20.45 22.26
C ASP A 196 -2.37 -21.43 23.26
N ALA A 197 -3.13 -22.47 23.61
CA ALA A 197 -2.62 -23.56 24.43
C ALA A 197 -1.40 -24.23 23.77
N ALA A 198 -0.46 -24.70 24.60
CA ALA A 198 0.75 -25.35 24.13
C ALA A 198 0.42 -26.53 23.18
N SER A 199 0.94 -26.47 21.95
CA SER A 199 0.69 -27.48 20.92
C SER A 199 1.51 -28.77 21.13
N GLY A 200 2.54 -28.71 21.97
CA GLY A 200 3.53 -29.76 22.15
C GLY A 200 4.52 -29.91 20.99
N LYS A 201 4.43 -29.07 19.94
CA LYS A 201 5.31 -29.10 18.77
C LYS A 201 6.49 -28.17 18.91
N ARG A 202 7.62 -28.54 18.32
CA ARG A 202 8.88 -27.81 18.34
C ARG A 202 9.27 -27.34 16.95
N VAL A 203 9.58 -26.05 16.82
CA VAL A 203 10.02 -25.45 15.55
C VAL A 203 11.40 -24.82 15.71
N ALA A 204 12.32 -25.16 14.80
CA ALA A 204 13.61 -24.48 14.67
C ALA A 204 13.54 -23.43 13.56
N ILE A 205 14.06 -22.24 13.83
CA ILE A 205 14.19 -21.16 12.85
C ILE A 205 15.68 -20.83 12.71
N VAL A 206 16.20 -20.89 11.49
CA VAL A 206 17.60 -20.55 11.20
C VAL A 206 17.65 -19.14 10.61
N GLY A 207 18.17 -18.20 11.40
CA GLY A 207 18.22 -16.77 11.10
C GLY A 207 17.27 -15.93 11.95
N ALA A 208 17.81 -14.99 12.70
CA ALA A 208 17.10 -14.04 13.55
C ALA A 208 16.83 -12.70 12.84
N GLY A 209 16.66 -12.73 11.52
CA GLY A 209 16.27 -11.58 10.69
C GLY A 209 14.76 -11.30 10.72
N PRO A 210 14.28 -10.31 9.94
CA PRO A 210 12.86 -9.91 9.95
C PRO A 210 11.89 -11.06 9.63
N GLY A 211 12.23 -11.95 8.69
CA GLY A 211 11.42 -13.12 8.36
C GLY A 211 11.37 -14.14 9.50
N GLY A 212 12.52 -14.46 10.10
CA GLY A 212 12.62 -15.41 11.23
C GLY A 212 11.93 -14.88 12.49
N LEU A 213 12.14 -13.62 12.85
CA LEU A 213 11.46 -12.97 13.97
C LEU A 213 9.94 -12.96 13.79
N THR A 214 9.47 -12.69 12.56
CA THR A 214 8.04 -12.68 12.27
C THR A 214 7.43 -14.08 12.34
N ALA A 215 8.11 -15.09 11.79
CA ALA A 215 7.66 -16.47 11.90
C ALA A 215 7.60 -16.93 13.36
N ALA A 216 8.62 -16.58 14.15
CA ALA A 216 8.69 -16.92 15.56
C ALA A 216 7.55 -16.31 16.37
N TYR A 217 7.25 -15.02 16.13
CA TYR A 217 6.15 -14.31 16.77
C TYR A 217 4.82 -15.04 16.58
N TYR A 218 4.43 -15.32 15.33
CA TYR A 218 3.14 -15.97 15.05
C TYR A 218 3.11 -17.44 15.46
N LEU A 219 4.22 -18.18 15.34
CA LEU A 219 4.27 -19.58 15.75
C LEU A 219 4.16 -19.73 17.28
N ALA A 220 4.80 -18.83 18.04
CA ALA A 220 4.68 -18.80 19.49
C ALA A 220 3.26 -18.44 19.94
N GLN A 221 2.61 -17.48 19.27
CA GLN A 221 1.18 -17.19 19.51
C GLN A 221 0.28 -18.40 19.26
N LYS A 222 0.62 -19.25 18.28
CA LYS A 222 -0.11 -20.51 17.99
C LYS A 222 0.27 -21.67 18.92
N GLY A 223 0.94 -21.39 20.04
CA GLY A 223 1.25 -22.36 21.10
C GLY A 223 2.46 -23.28 20.80
N HIS A 224 3.21 -23.05 19.73
CA HIS A 224 4.38 -23.86 19.40
C HIS A 224 5.61 -23.45 20.22
N ARG A 225 6.47 -24.41 20.58
CA ARG A 225 7.77 -24.12 21.18
C ARG A 225 8.77 -23.76 20.08
N VAL A 226 9.18 -22.49 20.03
CA VAL A 226 10.05 -21.96 18.97
C VAL A 226 11.46 -21.70 19.50
N GLU A 227 12.46 -22.13 18.72
CA GLU A 227 13.88 -21.85 18.96
C GLU A 227 14.49 -21.21 17.71
N ILE A 228 15.13 -20.06 17.86
CA ILE A 228 15.85 -19.35 16.79
C ILE A 228 17.35 -19.59 16.95
N PHE A 229 18.02 -19.95 15.88
CA PHE A 229 19.48 -20.11 15.79
C PHE A 229 20.05 -19.07 14.85
N ASP A 230 21.04 -18.31 15.31
CA ASP A 230 21.71 -17.29 14.50
C ASP A 230 23.19 -17.23 14.83
N GLU A 231 24.03 -17.11 13.80
CA GLU A 231 25.50 -17.09 13.95
C GLU A 231 26.03 -15.79 14.56
N ARG A 232 25.24 -14.71 14.54
CA ARG A 232 25.63 -13.39 15.02
C ARG A 232 25.31 -13.23 16.51
N GLU A 233 25.90 -12.21 17.13
CA GLU A 233 25.80 -12.00 18.59
C GLU A 233 24.40 -11.53 19.04
N HIS A 234 23.74 -10.73 18.22
CA HIS A 234 22.44 -10.12 18.52
C HIS A 234 21.40 -10.33 17.41
N PRO A 235 20.12 -10.57 17.75
CA PRO A 235 19.04 -10.77 16.79
C PRO A 235 18.69 -9.48 16.04
N GLY A 236 18.17 -9.61 14.81
CA GLY A 236 17.73 -8.50 13.97
C GLY A 236 18.15 -8.64 12.50
N GLY A 237 19.14 -9.50 12.20
CA GLY A 237 19.64 -9.73 10.84
C GLY A 237 20.02 -8.42 10.14
N ILE A 238 19.61 -8.25 8.88
CA ILE A 238 19.94 -7.06 8.09
C ILE A 238 19.50 -5.74 8.74
N MET A 239 18.42 -5.74 9.54
CA MET A 239 18.00 -4.54 10.27
C MET A 239 19.02 -4.10 11.32
N ARG A 240 19.74 -5.06 11.92
CA ARG A 240 20.80 -4.76 12.89
C ARG A 240 22.15 -4.54 12.22
N TYR A 241 22.50 -5.37 11.25
CA TYR A 241 23.88 -5.41 10.72
C TYR A 241 24.03 -4.69 9.38
N GLY A 242 22.97 -4.51 8.61
CA GLY A 242 23.03 -3.83 7.31
C GLY A 242 22.55 -2.38 7.34
N ILE A 243 21.44 -2.12 8.04
CA ILE A 243 20.84 -0.78 8.06
C ILE A 243 21.62 0.13 9.04
N PRO A 244 22.08 1.31 8.61
CA PRO A 244 22.81 2.24 9.48
C PRO A 244 22.01 2.72 10.69
N GLU A 245 22.71 3.07 11.78
CA GLU A 245 22.08 3.50 13.04
C GLU A 245 21.26 4.78 12.92
N TYR A 246 21.71 5.71 12.08
CA TYR A 246 20.99 6.95 11.79
C TYR A 246 19.67 6.74 11.02
N ARG A 247 19.40 5.52 10.55
CA ARG A 247 18.11 5.11 9.94
C ARG A 247 17.31 4.21 10.87
N LEU A 248 17.97 3.27 11.54
CA LEU A 248 17.34 2.34 12.47
C LEU A 248 18.15 2.24 13.78
N PRO A 249 17.75 3.00 14.80
CA PRO A 249 18.40 2.96 16.11
C PRO A 249 18.23 1.59 16.78
N ASN A 250 19.29 1.09 17.42
CA ASN A 250 19.26 -0.19 18.13
C ASN A 250 18.19 -0.27 19.24
N PRO A 251 17.93 0.80 20.04
CA PRO A 251 16.88 0.76 21.05
C PRO A 251 15.48 0.51 20.48
N VAL A 252 15.19 1.04 19.30
CA VAL A 252 13.90 0.82 18.61
C VAL A 252 13.74 -0.66 18.24
N LEU A 253 14.76 -1.22 17.59
CA LEU A 253 14.75 -2.63 17.20
C LEU A 253 14.72 -3.58 18.41
N ASN A 254 15.45 -3.24 19.49
CA ASN A 254 15.48 -4.04 20.72
C ASN A 254 14.10 -4.14 21.36
N ALA A 255 13.34 -3.05 21.44
CA ALA A 255 12.00 -3.06 22.04
C ALA A 255 11.04 -4.04 21.33
N GLU A 256 11.11 -4.13 20.00
CA GLU A 256 10.29 -5.04 19.22
C GLU A 256 10.74 -6.50 19.37
N ILE A 257 12.05 -6.73 19.44
CA ILE A 257 12.60 -8.07 19.67
C ILE A 257 12.29 -8.56 21.09
N ASP A 258 12.31 -7.67 22.08
CA ASP A 258 12.03 -8.03 23.47
C ASP A 258 10.57 -8.49 23.64
N MET A 259 9.63 -7.95 22.85
CA MET A 259 8.27 -8.49 22.74
C MET A 259 8.28 -9.94 22.21
N VAL A 260 9.08 -10.23 21.18
CA VAL A 260 9.20 -11.61 20.65
C VAL A 260 9.83 -12.56 21.70
N LYS A 261 10.81 -12.10 22.47
CA LYS A 261 11.37 -12.87 23.59
C LYS A 261 10.33 -13.12 24.68
N ALA A 262 9.49 -12.14 24.98
CA ALA A 262 8.46 -12.24 26.01
C ALA A 262 7.41 -13.32 25.71
N LEU A 263 7.26 -13.74 24.45
CA LEU A 263 6.45 -14.90 24.02
C LEU A 263 7.07 -16.25 24.40
N GLY A 264 8.25 -16.29 25.01
CA GLY A 264 8.95 -17.53 25.36
C GLY A 264 9.79 -18.13 24.23
N VAL A 265 9.98 -17.39 23.13
CA VAL A 265 10.88 -17.79 22.04
C VAL A 265 12.31 -17.86 22.56
N GLN A 266 12.99 -18.97 22.31
CA GLN A 266 14.38 -19.17 22.73
C GLN A 266 15.34 -18.71 21.64
N PHE A 267 16.35 -17.93 22.01
CA PHE A 267 17.36 -17.39 21.09
C PHE A 267 18.71 -18.03 21.37
N HIS A 268 19.22 -18.78 20.41
CA HIS A 268 20.56 -19.36 20.39
C HIS A 268 21.44 -18.50 19.47
N MET A 269 21.99 -17.42 20.04
CA MET A 269 22.90 -16.52 19.33
C MET A 269 24.32 -17.10 19.27
N ASN A 270 25.19 -16.54 18.43
CA ASN A 270 26.54 -17.07 18.19
C ASN A 270 26.55 -18.57 17.82
N THR A 271 25.47 -19.05 17.20
CA THR A 271 25.24 -20.46 16.91
C THR A 271 24.99 -20.64 15.42
N ARG A 272 26.07 -20.88 14.66
CA ARG A 272 25.99 -21.24 13.24
C ARG A 272 25.53 -22.70 13.11
N ILE A 273 24.46 -22.92 12.35
CA ILE A 273 24.04 -24.27 11.98
C ILE A 273 24.97 -24.76 10.87
N ALA A 274 25.75 -25.80 11.14
CA ALA A 274 26.68 -26.38 10.17
C ALA A 274 26.00 -27.38 9.23
N LYS A 275 24.96 -28.09 9.69
CA LYS A 275 24.21 -29.07 8.89
C LYS A 275 22.73 -29.05 9.26
N LEU A 276 21.87 -29.00 8.26
CA LEU A 276 20.41 -29.06 8.45
C LEU A 276 19.95 -30.31 9.22
N GLN A 277 20.64 -31.44 9.04
CA GLN A 277 20.30 -32.71 9.68
C GLN A 277 20.45 -32.67 11.20
N ASP A 278 21.32 -31.82 11.74
CA ASP A 278 21.55 -31.73 13.19
C ASP A 278 20.29 -31.24 13.91
N LEU A 279 19.55 -30.30 13.31
CA LEU A 279 18.27 -29.83 13.84
C LEU A 279 17.23 -30.95 13.82
N ARG A 280 17.19 -31.78 12.77
CA ARG A 280 16.26 -32.92 12.72
C ARG A 280 16.58 -33.94 13.81
N GLN A 281 17.86 -34.24 14.02
CA GLN A 281 18.31 -35.17 15.06
C GLN A 281 18.01 -34.66 16.48
N GLN A 282 17.97 -33.34 16.68
CA GLN A 282 17.55 -32.71 17.94
C GLN A 282 16.02 -32.80 18.19
N GLY A 283 15.24 -33.38 17.27
CA GLY A 283 13.81 -33.64 17.45
C GLY A 283 12.93 -32.42 17.24
N PHE A 284 13.30 -31.51 16.33
CA PHE A 284 12.40 -30.46 15.85
C PHE A 284 11.40 -31.03 14.83
N ASP A 285 10.13 -30.70 15.00
CA ASP A 285 9.04 -31.18 14.12
C ASP A 285 8.99 -30.41 12.79
N ALA A 286 9.43 -29.16 12.77
CA ALA A 286 9.57 -28.33 11.57
C ALA A 286 10.79 -27.40 11.65
N ILE A 287 11.31 -27.04 10.49
CA ILE A 287 12.46 -26.14 10.33
C ILE A 287 12.12 -25.02 9.34
N PHE A 288 12.41 -23.78 9.69
CA PHE A 288 12.29 -22.62 8.81
C PHE A 288 13.66 -22.00 8.52
N LEU A 289 14.01 -21.90 7.25
CA LEU A 289 15.25 -21.30 6.75
C LEU A 289 15.00 -19.84 6.37
N ALA A 290 15.55 -18.92 7.17
CA ALA A 290 15.40 -17.47 7.04
C ALA A 290 16.75 -16.75 7.15
N THR A 291 17.81 -17.37 6.62
CA THR A 291 19.21 -16.92 6.72
C THR A 291 19.52 -15.66 5.90
N GLY A 292 18.66 -15.28 4.95
CA GLY A 292 18.87 -14.12 4.08
C GLY A 292 20.06 -14.29 3.13
N LEU A 293 20.65 -13.17 2.69
CA LEU A 293 21.80 -13.14 1.79
C LEU A 293 23.01 -12.52 2.49
N GLN A 294 23.89 -13.35 3.04
CA GLN A 294 24.96 -12.89 3.93
C GLN A 294 26.24 -12.47 3.20
N LYS A 295 26.46 -12.92 1.97
CA LYS A 295 27.70 -12.69 1.22
C LYS A 295 27.59 -11.47 0.31
N SER A 296 28.57 -10.57 0.31
CA SER A 296 28.64 -9.48 -0.68
C SER A 296 28.99 -10.03 -2.06
N LYS A 297 28.33 -9.53 -3.12
CA LYS A 297 28.72 -9.84 -4.50
C LYS A 297 30.00 -9.14 -4.90
N GLY A 298 30.97 -9.90 -5.40
CA GLY A 298 32.16 -9.38 -6.08
C GLY A 298 31.80 -8.73 -7.41
N MET A 299 32.63 -7.79 -7.87
CA MET A 299 32.43 -7.06 -9.13
C MET A 299 32.63 -7.94 -10.35
N GLY A 300 33.37 -9.05 -10.22
CA GLY A 300 33.65 -9.98 -11.31
C GLY A 300 34.63 -9.40 -12.33
N VAL A 301 35.45 -8.44 -11.92
CA VAL A 301 36.51 -7.83 -12.73
C VAL A 301 37.86 -8.22 -12.16
N ALA A 302 38.91 -8.21 -12.99
CA ALA A 302 40.26 -8.55 -12.52
C ALA A 302 40.70 -7.58 -11.40
N GLY A 303 41.16 -8.14 -10.27
CA GLY A 303 41.61 -7.40 -9.09
C GLY A 303 40.50 -6.98 -8.12
N ASP A 304 39.31 -7.57 -8.19
CA ASP A 304 38.21 -7.26 -7.26
C ASP A 304 38.42 -7.79 -5.82
N ASP A 305 39.50 -8.53 -5.59
CA ASP A 305 40.00 -9.04 -4.31
C ASP A 305 41.08 -8.14 -3.66
N GLN A 306 41.40 -7.00 -4.28
CA GLN A 306 42.42 -6.08 -3.75
C GLN A 306 42.05 -5.55 -2.35
N PRO A 307 43.01 -5.35 -1.42
CA PRO A 307 42.72 -5.00 -0.03
C PRO A 307 41.94 -3.69 0.18
N PHE A 308 42.03 -2.74 -0.76
CA PHE A 308 41.29 -1.48 -0.72
C PHE A 308 39.86 -1.60 -1.31
N VAL A 309 39.41 -2.81 -1.64
CA VAL A 309 38.05 -3.11 -2.09
C VAL A 309 37.29 -3.81 -0.96
N LEU A 310 36.19 -3.21 -0.52
CA LEU A 310 35.31 -3.78 0.50
C LEU A 310 33.96 -4.15 -0.10
N GLY A 311 33.34 -5.23 0.38
CA GLY A 311 31.93 -5.49 0.13
C GLY A 311 31.03 -4.49 0.86
N GLY A 312 29.97 -4.02 0.21
CA GLY A 312 29.10 -2.99 0.76
C GLY A 312 28.40 -3.41 2.06
N ILE A 313 27.91 -4.65 2.13
CA ILE A 313 27.32 -5.18 3.37
C ILE A 313 28.38 -5.46 4.42
N ASP A 314 29.56 -5.95 4.03
CA ASP A 314 30.64 -6.19 4.97
C ASP A 314 31.11 -4.88 5.64
N PHE A 315 31.23 -3.81 4.87
CA PHE A 315 31.56 -2.48 5.37
C PHE A 315 30.51 -1.97 6.36
N LEU A 316 29.22 -1.97 5.96
CA LEU A 316 28.12 -1.52 6.82
C LEU A 316 28.02 -2.37 8.11
N SER A 317 28.19 -3.68 7.97
CA SER A 317 28.23 -4.62 9.08
C SER A 317 29.34 -4.31 10.07
N GLN A 318 30.56 -4.06 9.60
CA GLN A 318 31.68 -3.71 10.46
C GLN A 318 31.43 -2.40 11.23
N VAL A 319 30.81 -1.40 10.59
CA VAL A 319 30.42 -0.16 11.27
C VAL A 319 29.39 -0.43 12.37
N ARG A 320 28.35 -1.20 12.06
CA ARG A 320 27.26 -1.55 12.98
C ARG A 320 27.71 -2.43 14.15
N GLU A 321 28.76 -3.20 13.97
CA GLU A 321 29.42 -3.99 15.01
C GLU A 321 30.43 -3.18 15.84
N GLY A 322 30.56 -1.87 15.59
CA GLY A 322 31.48 -1.01 16.33
C GLY A 322 32.96 -1.20 15.98
N LYS A 323 33.28 -1.97 14.93
CA LYS A 323 34.67 -2.17 14.47
C LYS A 323 35.29 -0.91 13.86
N ASN A 324 34.44 0.06 13.50
CA ASN A 324 34.83 1.39 12.99
C ASN A 324 35.86 1.31 11.85
N PRO A 325 35.54 0.65 10.71
CA PRO A 325 36.44 0.58 9.56
C PRO A 325 36.65 2.00 9.01
N ARG A 326 37.78 2.62 9.37
CA ARG A 326 38.13 3.95 8.85
C ARG A 326 38.42 3.83 7.35
N VAL A 327 37.93 4.79 6.59
CA VAL A 327 38.17 4.89 5.16
C VAL A 327 39.09 6.08 4.88
N GLY A 328 39.80 6.05 3.75
CA GLY A 328 40.62 7.18 3.33
C GLY A 328 39.79 8.37 2.81
N PRO A 329 40.44 9.50 2.50
CA PRO A 329 39.78 10.73 2.07
C PRO A 329 38.86 10.61 0.85
N HIS A 330 39.21 9.78 -0.14
CA HIS A 330 38.47 9.59 -1.39
C HIS A 330 37.92 8.18 -1.51
N VAL A 331 36.59 8.05 -1.45
CA VAL A 331 35.87 6.77 -1.54
C VAL A 331 35.04 6.70 -2.80
N ILE A 332 35.12 5.56 -3.50
CA ILE A 332 34.24 5.24 -4.62
C ILE A 332 33.32 4.07 -4.24
N VAL A 333 32.01 4.28 -4.35
CA VAL A 333 30.99 3.26 -4.14
C VAL A 333 30.43 2.79 -5.48
N ILE A 334 30.45 1.49 -5.73
CA ILE A 334 29.92 0.89 -6.97
C ILE A 334 28.53 0.33 -6.71
N GLY A 335 27.52 0.83 -7.41
CA GLY A 335 26.15 0.33 -7.28
C GLY A 335 25.09 1.43 -7.39
N GLY A 336 23.83 1.04 -7.25
CA GLY A 336 22.72 1.99 -7.28
C GLY A 336 21.49 1.60 -6.45
N GLY A 337 21.61 0.56 -5.62
CA GLY A 337 20.57 0.16 -4.67
C GLY A 337 20.75 0.84 -3.30
N ASN A 338 19.85 0.57 -2.36
CA ASN A 338 19.89 1.18 -1.02
C ASN A 338 21.22 0.93 -0.29
N THR A 339 21.84 -0.25 -0.45
CA THR A 339 23.18 -0.54 0.11
C THR A 339 24.25 0.45 -0.38
N ALA A 340 24.19 0.87 -1.65
CA ALA A 340 25.15 1.84 -2.18
C ALA A 340 24.95 3.22 -1.55
N ILE A 341 23.68 3.62 -1.33
CA ILE A 341 23.33 4.87 -0.66
C ILE A 341 23.81 4.87 0.79
N ASP A 342 23.45 3.82 1.55
CA ASP A 342 23.84 3.68 2.94
C ASP A 342 25.36 3.61 3.11
N ALA A 343 26.06 2.86 2.25
CA ALA A 343 27.53 2.79 2.27
C ALA A 343 28.17 4.16 1.98
N SER A 344 27.63 4.91 1.03
CA SER A 344 28.16 6.24 0.66
C SER A 344 28.02 7.24 1.80
N MET A 345 26.84 7.33 2.41
CA MET A 345 26.60 8.21 3.56
C MET A 345 27.40 7.77 4.80
N THR A 346 27.52 6.45 5.01
CA THR A 346 28.33 5.90 6.11
C THR A 346 29.82 6.19 5.90
N ALA A 347 30.33 6.20 4.66
CA ALA A 347 31.74 6.52 4.37
C ALA A 347 32.15 7.91 4.88
N PHE A 348 31.28 8.93 4.79
CA PHE A 348 31.54 10.24 5.39
C PHE A 348 31.75 10.15 6.92
N ARG A 349 30.88 9.40 7.61
CA ARG A 349 30.97 9.17 9.06
C ARG A 349 32.21 8.38 9.46
N GLN A 350 32.76 7.61 8.52
CA GLN A 350 34.00 6.85 8.68
C GLN A 350 35.28 7.63 8.31
N GLY A 351 35.18 8.91 7.93
CA GLY A 351 36.31 9.81 7.72
C GLY A 351 36.56 10.23 6.27
N ALA A 352 35.72 9.80 5.32
CA ALA A 352 35.83 10.28 3.95
C ALA A 352 35.57 11.79 3.84
N THR A 353 36.25 12.45 2.91
CA THR A 353 36.00 13.87 2.57
C THR A 353 35.39 14.03 1.19
N LYS A 354 35.54 13.01 0.33
CA LYS A 354 34.94 12.92 -1.00
C LYS A 354 34.39 11.51 -1.20
N VAL A 355 33.11 11.42 -1.55
CA VAL A 355 32.43 10.15 -1.84
C VAL A 355 31.73 10.23 -3.19
N GLU A 356 31.99 9.26 -4.06
CA GLU A 356 31.37 9.18 -5.38
C GLU A 356 30.66 7.84 -5.56
N ILE A 357 29.40 7.86 -5.99
CA ILE A 357 28.68 6.69 -6.48
C ILE A 357 28.92 6.57 -7.98
N TRP A 358 29.43 5.42 -8.40
CA TRP A 358 29.59 5.07 -9.82
C TRP A 358 28.55 4.03 -10.20
N TYR A 359 27.62 4.42 -11.08
CA TYR A 359 26.47 3.61 -11.44
C TYR A 359 26.39 3.38 -12.95
N ARG A 360 26.16 2.13 -13.34
CA ARG A 360 26.15 1.72 -14.76
C ARG A 360 24.95 2.22 -15.57
N ARG A 361 23.94 2.82 -14.94
CA ARG A 361 22.75 3.38 -15.59
C ARG A 361 22.49 4.80 -15.07
N THR A 362 21.29 5.34 -15.31
CA THR A 362 20.88 6.67 -14.83
C THR A 362 20.23 6.62 -13.46
N ARG A 363 20.26 7.75 -12.75
CA ARG A 363 19.52 8.04 -11.53
C ARG A 363 18.05 7.65 -11.64
N LYS A 364 17.44 7.91 -12.80
CA LYS A 364 16.01 7.63 -13.06
C LYS A 364 15.62 6.16 -12.89
N VAL A 365 16.58 5.24 -13.06
CA VAL A 365 16.35 3.79 -12.96
C VAL A 365 17.18 3.15 -11.84
N MET A 366 17.67 3.96 -10.89
CA MET A 366 18.31 3.44 -9.68
C MET A 366 17.28 2.63 -8.87
N PRO A 367 17.62 1.42 -8.41
CA PRO A 367 16.75 0.66 -7.51
C PRO A 367 16.58 1.27 -6.13
N ALA A 368 17.47 2.19 -5.73
CA ALA A 368 17.38 2.86 -4.44
C ALA A 368 16.11 3.72 -4.32
N ASN A 369 15.62 3.91 -3.10
CA ASN A 369 14.50 4.82 -2.86
C ASN A 369 14.89 6.23 -3.32
N PRO A 370 14.09 6.90 -4.18
CA PRO A 370 14.42 8.23 -4.72
C PRO A 370 14.75 9.27 -3.64
N HIS A 371 14.06 9.21 -2.51
CA HIS A 371 14.26 10.11 -1.39
C HIS A 371 15.61 9.87 -0.69
N GLU A 372 16.04 8.60 -0.59
CA GLU A 372 17.36 8.26 -0.04
C GLU A 372 18.49 8.68 -0.97
N VAL A 373 18.27 8.64 -2.29
CA VAL A 373 19.21 9.22 -3.27
C VAL A 373 19.32 10.73 -3.06
N GLU A 374 18.20 11.44 -2.86
CA GLU A 374 18.19 12.89 -2.61
C GLU A 374 18.97 13.26 -1.35
N MET A 375 18.81 12.50 -0.26
CA MET A 375 19.58 12.69 0.96
C MET A 375 21.08 12.52 0.75
N ALA A 376 21.51 11.46 0.05
CA ALA A 376 22.94 11.25 -0.20
C ALA A 376 23.54 12.40 -1.03
N LEU A 377 22.81 12.89 -2.03
CA LEU A 377 23.24 14.06 -2.81
C LEU A 377 23.29 15.33 -1.93
N ALA A 378 22.35 15.52 -1.02
CA ALA A 378 22.35 16.64 -0.07
C ALA A 378 23.53 16.56 0.92
N GLU A 379 23.94 15.35 1.33
CA GLU A 379 25.18 15.11 2.07
C GLU A 379 26.43 15.24 1.18
N GLY A 380 26.32 15.60 -0.10
CA GLY A 380 27.43 15.85 -1.02
C GLY A 380 28.06 14.61 -1.65
N VAL A 381 27.36 13.48 -1.66
CA VAL A 381 27.75 12.33 -2.50
C VAL A 381 27.62 12.73 -3.97
N GLU A 382 28.65 12.50 -4.77
CA GLU A 382 28.59 12.75 -6.22
C GLU A 382 28.09 11.50 -6.96
N LEU A 383 27.17 11.64 -7.90
CA LEU A 383 26.70 10.52 -8.73
C LEU A 383 27.32 10.58 -10.13
N LYS A 384 28.01 9.51 -10.54
CA LYS A 384 28.53 9.29 -11.89
C LYS A 384 27.69 8.23 -12.61
N GLU A 385 26.84 8.69 -13.52
CA GLU A 385 25.96 7.83 -14.32
C GLU A 385 26.68 7.19 -15.51
N PHE A 386 26.20 6.04 -15.96
CA PHE A 386 26.71 5.25 -17.09
C PHE A 386 28.19 4.85 -17.00
N TRP A 387 28.69 4.55 -15.81
CA TRP A 387 30.03 4.01 -15.65
C TRP A 387 30.00 2.64 -15.00
N ALA A 388 30.82 1.72 -15.50
CA ALA A 388 31.01 0.40 -14.93
C ALA A 388 32.50 0.12 -14.76
N PRO A 389 32.93 -0.52 -13.66
CA PRO A 389 34.32 -0.91 -13.50
C PRO A 389 34.70 -1.96 -14.55
N SER A 390 35.90 -1.86 -15.11
CA SER A 390 36.47 -2.85 -16.05
C SER A 390 37.63 -3.63 -15.44
N LYS A 391 38.46 -2.99 -14.61
CA LYS A 391 39.63 -3.61 -13.97
C LYS A 391 40.07 -2.83 -12.73
N ILE A 392 40.64 -3.55 -11.76
CA ILE A 392 41.28 -3.00 -10.57
C ILE A 392 42.75 -3.40 -10.56
N MET A 393 43.61 -2.45 -10.18
CA MET A 393 45.07 -2.56 -10.21
C MET A 393 45.64 -2.43 -8.80
N ALA A 394 46.83 -3.01 -8.59
CA ALA A 394 47.47 -3.14 -7.28
C ALA A 394 47.95 -1.81 -6.66
N ASP A 395 48.01 -0.72 -7.43
CA ASP A 395 48.42 0.62 -6.99
C ASP A 395 47.22 1.51 -6.61
N ASN A 396 46.16 0.89 -6.08
CA ASN A 396 44.89 1.52 -5.72
C ASN A 396 44.21 2.24 -6.90
N LYS A 397 44.37 1.72 -8.11
CA LYS A 397 43.72 2.29 -9.30
C LYS A 397 42.57 1.40 -9.76
N ILE A 398 41.49 2.05 -10.18
CA ILE A 398 40.34 1.41 -10.79
C ILE A 398 40.08 2.04 -12.15
N GLU A 399 39.92 1.18 -13.16
CA GLU A 399 39.53 1.59 -14.50
C GLU A 399 38.02 1.46 -14.66
N PHE A 400 37.41 2.48 -15.24
CA PHE A 400 36.00 2.51 -15.60
C PHE A 400 35.83 2.66 -17.10
N VAL A 401 34.85 1.94 -17.62
CA VAL A 401 34.39 2.05 -19.00
C VAL A 401 33.02 2.69 -19.04
N ARG A 402 32.78 3.46 -20.10
CA ARG A 402 31.48 4.05 -20.37
C ARG A 402 30.49 2.96 -20.76
N ASN A 403 29.34 2.89 -20.08
CA ASN A 403 28.33 1.89 -20.39
C ASN A 403 27.79 2.10 -21.81
N SER A 404 27.59 1.02 -22.58
CA SER A 404 27.11 1.08 -23.97
C SER A 404 25.74 1.76 -24.15
N SER A 405 24.97 1.88 -23.07
CA SER A 405 23.69 2.59 -23.08
C SER A 405 23.84 4.12 -23.01
N ALA A 406 25.05 4.64 -22.80
CA ALA A 406 25.31 6.07 -22.78
C ALA A 406 25.31 6.64 -24.22
N PRO A 407 24.74 7.84 -24.46
CA PRO A 407 24.75 8.46 -25.78
C PRO A 407 26.16 8.67 -26.36
N ASP A 408 27.16 8.85 -25.49
CA ASP A 408 28.55 9.14 -25.83
C ASP A 408 29.47 7.90 -25.75
N ALA A 409 28.93 6.71 -25.53
CA ALA A 409 29.71 5.50 -25.22
C ALA A 409 30.78 5.18 -26.27
N ALA A 410 30.48 5.37 -27.56
CA ALA A 410 31.39 5.03 -28.66
C ALA A 410 32.62 5.95 -28.74
N THR A 411 32.54 7.17 -28.20
CA THR A 411 33.60 8.18 -28.26
C THR A 411 34.36 8.35 -26.95
N THR A 412 33.83 7.82 -25.85
CA THR A 412 34.39 8.00 -24.51
C THR A 412 35.41 6.92 -24.20
N GLN A 413 36.65 7.35 -23.99
CA GLN A 413 37.75 6.46 -23.58
C GLN A 413 37.59 6.01 -22.13
N PRO A 414 38.15 4.84 -21.76
CA PRO A 414 38.21 4.42 -20.36
C PRO A 414 38.91 5.46 -19.49
N VAL A 415 38.48 5.58 -18.23
CA VAL A 415 39.05 6.49 -17.24
C VAL A 415 39.63 5.70 -16.08
N VAL A 416 40.81 6.10 -15.61
CA VAL A 416 41.48 5.49 -14.46
C VAL A 416 41.46 6.48 -13.31
N ILE A 417 40.94 6.05 -12.17
CA ILE A 417 40.85 6.84 -10.94
C ILE A 417 41.65 6.13 -9.85
N GLN A 418 42.30 6.89 -8.98
CA GLN A 418 43.04 6.38 -7.84
C GLN A 418 42.36 6.78 -6.53
N PRO A 419 41.32 6.04 -6.07
CA PRO A 419 40.70 6.28 -4.78
C PRO A 419 41.54 5.69 -3.63
N ASP A 420 41.25 6.11 -2.41
CA ASP A 420 41.79 5.46 -1.21
C ASP A 420 41.02 4.18 -0.86
N GLN A 421 39.73 4.12 -1.19
CA GLN A 421 38.86 2.98 -0.91
C GLN A 421 37.81 2.79 -2.01
N VAL A 422 37.53 1.54 -2.36
CA VAL A 422 36.39 1.13 -3.17
C VAL A 422 35.43 0.30 -2.33
N ILE A 423 34.12 0.57 -2.46
CA ILE A 423 33.06 -0.21 -1.81
C ILE A 423 32.13 -0.80 -2.88
N ALA A 424 32.10 -2.12 -3.01
CA ALA A 424 31.27 -2.85 -3.96
C ALA A 424 29.87 -3.13 -3.37
N ALA A 425 28.88 -2.34 -3.77
CA ALA A 425 27.48 -2.42 -3.32
C ALA A 425 26.54 -2.86 -4.46
N ILE A 426 26.88 -3.96 -5.12
CA ILE A 426 26.22 -4.45 -6.34
C ILE A 426 25.29 -5.66 -6.14
N GLY A 427 25.13 -6.11 -4.89
CA GLY A 427 24.19 -7.17 -4.51
C GLY A 427 24.77 -8.09 -3.44
N GLN A 428 23.98 -9.10 -3.09
CA GLN A 428 24.29 -10.09 -2.07
C GLN A 428 23.99 -11.50 -2.61
N ASP A 429 24.64 -12.51 -2.03
CA ASP A 429 24.42 -13.93 -2.27
C ASP A 429 24.15 -14.68 -0.96
N SER A 430 23.49 -15.83 -1.10
CA SER A 430 23.20 -16.74 0.01
C SER A 430 24.49 -17.41 0.50
N ASP A 431 24.57 -17.64 1.81
CA ASP A 431 25.50 -18.60 2.39
C ASP A 431 24.75 -19.88 2.71
N LEU A 432 24.98 -20.96 1.95
CA LEU A 432 24.17 -22.19 1.98
C LEU A 432 24.95 -23.43 2.43
N ASP A 433 26.14 -23.27 3.00
CA ASP A 433 27.02 -24.39 3.40
C ASP A 433 26.31 -25.39 4.34
N TYR A 434 25.30 -24.94 5.10
CA TYR A 434 24.49 -25.79 5.97
C TYR A 434 23.57 -26.79 5.24
N LEU A 435 23.47 -26.67 3.92
CA LEU A 435 22.76 -27.58 3.02
C LEU A 435 23.71 -28.57 2.31
N ASP A 436 24.99 -28.60 2.65
CA ASP A 436 25.92 -29.55 2.06
C ASP A 436 25.45 -31.00 2.23
N GLY A 437 25.32 -31.72 1.11
CA GLY A 437 24.78 -33.09 1.07
C GLY A 437 23.25 -33.17 1.22
N VAL A 438 22.54 -32.05 1.13
CA VAL A 438 21.07 -31.98 1.08
C VAL A 438 20.63 -31.73 -0.36
N GLU A 439 19.79 -32.61 -0.90
CA GLU A 439 19.22 -32.43 -2.24
C GLU A 439 18.04 -31.45 -2.19
N LEU A 440 18.33 -30.18 -2.48
CA LEU A 440 17.34 -29.12 -2.69
C LEU A 440 17.61 -28.41 -4.01
N GLU A 441 16.53 -28.05 -4.71
CA GLU A 441 16.64 -27.23 -5.92
C GLU A 441 17.04 -25.81 -5.54
N LEU A 442 18.06 -25.29 -6.23
CA LEU A 442 18.49 -23.90 -6.12
C LEU A 442 18.27 -23.18 -7.45
N LYS A 443 17.77 -21.96 -7.40
CA LYS A 443 17.64 -21.09 -8.57
C LYS A 443 18.34 -19.77 -8.30
N TRP A 444 19.36 -19.45 -9.09
CA TRP A 444 20.19 -18.25 -8.91
C TRP A 444 20.79 -18.09 -7.50
N GLY A 445 21.11 -19.21 -6.83
CA GLY A 445 21.62 -19.20 -5.46
C GLY A 445 20.56 -19.05 -4.37
N ASN A 446 19.27 -19.10 -4.71
CA ASN A 446 18.15 -19.09 -3.78
C ASN A 446 17.54 -20.48 -3.60
N ILE A 447 17.07 -20.78 -2.39
CA ILE A 447 16.42 -22.06 -2.06
C ILE A 447 15.01 -22.07 -2.65
N MET A 448 14.72 -23.05 -3.51
CA MET A 448 13.38 -23.21 -4.05
C MET A 448 12.41 -23.80 -3.03
N ALA A 449 11.21 -23.24 -3.00
CA ALA A 449 10.10 -23.68 -2.17
C ALA A 449 8.79 -23.41 -2.89
N ASP A 450 7.75 -24.14 -2.53
CA ASP A 450 6.40 -23.92 -3.05
C ASP A 450 5.96 -22.46 -2.78
N PRO A 451 5.46 -21.72 -3.78
CA PRO A 451 5.20 -20.29 -3.64
C PRO A 451 4.04 -19.94 -2.70
N VAL A 452 3.18 -20.92 -2.38
CA VAL A 452 2.00 -20.72 -1.51
C VAL A 452 2.33 -21.07 -0.06
N THR A 453 2.89 -22.26 0.15
CA THR A 453 3.19 -22.87 1.46
C THR A 453 4.60 -22.54 1.95
N LEU A 454 5.52 -22.17 1.06
CA LEU A 454 6.94 -22.00 1.37
C LEU A 454 7.65 -23.29 1.81
N MET A 455 7.02 -24.46 1.63
CA MET A 455 7.64 -25.75 1.91
C MET A 455 8.63 -26.09 0.80
N THR A 456 9.81 -26.57 1.18
CA THR A 456 10.81 -27.08 0.24
C THR A 456 10.44 -28.49 -0.24
N ALA A 457 11.25 -29.08 -1.11
CA ALA A 457 11.09 -30.49 -1.50
C ALA A 457 11.24 -31.47 -0.32
N ILE A 458 11.79 -31.00 0.81
CA ILE A 458 11.96 -31.78 2.03
C ILE A 458 10.77 -31.51 2.98
N PRO A 459 9.93 -32.52 3.28
CA PRO A 459 8.78 -32.33 4.17
C PRO A 459 9.18 -31.79 5.55
N GLY A 460 8.45 -30.80 6.04
CA GLY A 460 8.72 -30.14 7.31
C GLY A 460 9.87 -29.12 7.29
N VAL A 461 10.49 -28.89 6.13
CA VAL A 461 11.49 -27.82 5.94
C VAL A 461 10.92 -26.76 5.02
N PHE A 462 10.92 -25.52 5.51
CA PHE A 462 10.36 -24.35 4.85
C PHE A 462 11.47 -23.32 4.61
N SER A 463 11.33 -22.48 3.59
CA SER A 463 12.29 -21.42 3.26
C SER A 463 11.58 -20.12 2.90
N GLY A 464 12.04 -18.98 3.43
CA GLY A 464 11.37 -17.70 3.22
C GLY A 464 12.25 -16.49 3.46
N GLY A 465 11.80 -15.33 2.98
CA GLY A 465 12.60 -14.11 2.95
C GLY A 465 13.66 -14.16 1.85
N ASP A 466 14.71 -13.35 2.00
CA ASP A 466 15.66 -13.10 0.91
C ASP A 466 16.42 -14.36 0.44
N VAL A 467 16.59 -15.38 1.30
CA VAL A 467 17.21 -16.66 0.90
C VAL A 467 16.36 -17.43 -0.12
N GLN A 468 15.04 -17.22 -0.13
CA GLN A 468 14.09 -17.92 -1.01
C GLN A 468 13.79 -17.13 -2.29
N HIS A 469 13.58 -15.81 -2.22
CA HIS A 469 13.19 -15.00 -3.38
C HIS A 469 14.23 -13.97 -3.85
N GLY A 470 15.40 -13.92 -3.20
CA GLY A 470 16.43 -12.91 -3.44
C GLY A 470 16.20 -11.61 -2.66
N GLY A 471 17.21 -10.74 -2.66
CA GLY A 471 17.24 -9.51 -1.86
C GLY A 471 16.06 -8.60 -2.15
N SER A 472 15.29 -8.29 -1.10
CA SER A 472 14.06 -7.49 -1.19
C SER A 472 14.00 -6.46 -0.06
N THR A 473 12.82 -6.23 0.50
CA THR A 473 12.54 -5.23 1.53
C THR A 473 12.24 -5.91 2.87
N VAL A 474 12.49 -5.21 3.98
CA VAL A 474 12.15 -5.71 5.32
C VAL A 474 10.68 -6.14 5.42
N VAL A 475 9.76 -5.37 4.84
CA VAL A 475 8.32 -5.70 4.85
C VAL A 475 7.98 -6.92 3.99
N ALA A 476 8.75 -7.21 2.93
CA ALA A 476 8.60 -8.45 2.17
C ALA A 476 9.02 -9.67 3.01
N ALA A 477 10.15 -9.58 3.72
CA ALA A 477 10.58 -10.65 4.63
C ALA A 477 9.58 -10.89 5.77
N ILE A 478 8.96 -9.83 6.31
CA ILE A 478 7.84 -9.94 7.28
C ILE A 478 6.67 -10.70 6.66
N GLY A 479 6.27 -10.36 5.43
CA GLY A 479 5.23 -11.07 4.69
C GLY A 479 5.54 -12.57 4.52
N SER A 480 6.79 -12.91 4.17
CA SER A 480 7.25 -14.30 4.11
C SER A 480 7.19 -15.00 5.47
N GLY A 481 7.60 -14.34 6.55
CA GLY A 481 7.54 -14.89 7.90
C GLY A 481 6.11 -15.18 8.36
N LYS A 482 5.16 -14.27 8.07
CA LYS A 482 3.73 -14.45 8.36
C LYS A 482 3.17 -15.68 7.61
N ARG A 483 3.48 -15.81 6.31
CA ARG A 483 3.08 -16.96 5.49
C ARG A 483 3.72 -18.27 5.97
N ALA A 484 4.99 -18.24 6.34
CA ALA A 484 5.70 -19.41 6.84
C ALA A 484 5.11 -19.91 8.17
N ALA A 485 4.77 -19.00 9.09
CA ALA A 485 4.14 -19.37 10.36
C ALA A 485 2.81 -20.08 10.15
N GLU A 486 1.96 -19.58 9.26
CA GLU A 486 0.70 -20.24 8.92
C GLU A 486 0.96 -21.61 8.30
N SER A 487 1.88 -21.71 7.33
CA SER A 487 2.14 -23.00 6.67
C SER A 487 2.74 -24.05 7.60
N ILE A 488 3.66 -23.66 8.47
CA ILE A 488 4.27 -24.54 9.46
C ILE A 488 3.21 -25.00 10.45
N HIS A 489 2.34 -24.10 10.91
CA HIS A 489 1.25 -24.48 11.80
C HIS A 489 0.33 -25.51 11.15
N SER A 490 -0.15 -25.27 9.92
CA SER A 490 -1.02 -26.21 9.20
C SER A 490 -0.35 -27.56 8.97
N TYR A 491 0.93 -27.57 8.64
CA TYR A 491 1.72 -28.79 8.49
C TYR A 491 1.79 -29.59 9.80
N LEU A 492 2.04 -28.93 10.92
CA LEU A 492 2.21 -29.57 12.22
C LEU A 492 0.90 -30.07 12.85
N THR A 493 -0.21 -29.42 12.54
CA THR A 493 -1.55 -29.80 13.04
C THR A 493 -2.30 -30.71 12.07
N GLY A 494 -1.85 -30.83 10.82
CA GLY A 494 -2.57 -31.54 9.76
C GLY A 494 -3.81 -30.79 9.28
N SER A 495 -3.95 -29.50 9.57
CA SER A 495 -5.07 -28.67 9.11
C SER A 495 -4.83 -28.13 7.70
N ALA A 496 -5.90 -27.66 7.05
CA ALA A 496 -5.74 -26.81 5.87
C ALA A 496 -5.09 -25.48 6.26
N MET A 497 -4.38 -24.87 5.30
CA MET A 497 -3.80 -23.53 5.45
C MET A 497 -4.89 -22.48 5.45
N ASP A 498 -4.90 -21.58 6.44
CA ASP A 498 -5.81 -20.44 6.45
C ASP A 498 -5.33 -19.36 5.47
N LEU A 499 -5.62 -19.58 4.17
CA LEU A 499 -5.29 -18.64 3.11
C LEU A 499 -6.04 -17.31 3.24
N GLU A 500 -7.19 -17.27 3.92
CA GLU A 500 -7.93 -16.04 4.14
C GLU A 500 -7.17 -15.11 5.10
N SER A 501 -6.58 -15.64 6.17
CA SER A 501 -5.76 -14.86 7.13
C SER A 501 -4.56 -14.14 6.49
N LEU A 502 -4.11 -14.64 5.34
CA LEU A 502 -2.97 -14.11 4.57
C LEU A 502 -3.38 -13.08 3.52
N LYS A 503 -4.68 -12.87 3.28
CA LYS A 503 -5.17 -11.81 2.39
C LYS A 503 -5.27 -10.47 3.11
N PRO A 504 -5.34 -9.33 2.38
CA PRO A 504 -5.78 -8.06 2.92
C PRO A 504 -7.08 -8.20 3.71
N GLN A 505 -7.06 -7.86 5.00
CA GLN A 505 -8.23 -7.89 5.87
C GLN A 505 -8.34 -6.60 6.66
N ARG A 506 -9.56 -6.06 6.74
CA ARG A 506 -9.89 -5.01 7.70
C ARG A 506 -10.01 -5.65 9.08
N ARG A 507 -9.13 -5.25 10.01
CA ARG A 507 -9.06 -5.79 11.38
C ARG A 507 -10.10 -5.17 12.29
N ASP A 508 -10.41 -3.88 12.09
CA ASP A 508 -11.38 -3.16 12.92
C ASP A 508 -12.24 -2.16 12.12
N PHE A 509 -13.46 -1.93 12.61
CA PHE A 509 -14.26 -0.78 12.18
C PHE A 509 -13.88 0.45 13.00
N VAL A 510 -12.93 1.23 12.50
CA VAL A 510 -12.63 2.55 13.09
C VAL A 510 -13.46 3.63 12.39
N PRO A 511 -14.27 4.44 13.10
CA PRO A 511 -14.96 5.57 12.49
C PRO A 511 -13.98 6.53 11.82
N PRO A 512 -14.32 7.11 10.65
CA PRO A 512 -13.48 8.11 10.01
C PRO A 512 -13.17 9.29 10.92
N ILE A 513 -12.00 9.88 10.72
CA ILE A 513 -11.66 11.15 11.37
C ILE A 513 -12.48 12.24 10.68
N VAL A 514 -13.12 13.07 11.50
CA VAL A 514 -13.86 14.23 11.01
C VAL A 514 -12.87 15.22 10.41
N SER A 515 -13.08 15.59 9.16
CA SER A 515 -12.29 16.61 8.47
C SER A 515 -13.21 17.49 7.62
N ASN A 516 -12.69 18.58 7.06
CA ASN A 516 -13.44 19.46 6.17
C ASN A 516 -12.97 19.32 4.71
N ALA A 517 -13.81 19.77 3.79
CA ALA A 517 -13.55 19.71 2.34
C ALA A 517 -12.20 20.32 1.92
N ALA A 518 -11.83 21.48 2.49
CA ALA A 518 -10.60 22.16 2.16
C ALA A 518 -9.39 21.37 2.64
N HIS A 519 -9.41 20.86 3.87
CA HIS A 519 -8.30 20.09 4.42
C HIS A 519 -8.04 18.80 3.62
N ARG A 520 -9.11 18.10 3.23
CA ARG A 520 -8.96 16.85 2.48
C ARG A 520 -8.57 17.04 1.00
N THR A 521 -8.81 18.22 0.44
CA THR A 521 -8.46 18.54 -0.96
C THR A 521 -7.10 19.24 -1.06
N ASP A 522 -6.89 20.30 -0.29
CA ASP A 522 -5.81 21.27 -0.51
C ASP A 522 -4.74 21.29 0.58
N THR A 523 -4.84 20.45 1.62
CA THR A 523 -3.76 20.41 2.63
C THR A 523 -2.50 19.84 2.01
N HIS A 524 -1.45 20.65 2.11
CA HIS A 524 -0.10 20.32 1.69
C HIS A 524 0.35 19.07 2.45
N ARG A 525 0.93 18.12 1.72
CA ARG A 525 1.61 16.99 2.32
C ARG A 525 2.68 17.55 3.28
N PRO A 526 2.68 17.17 4.57
CA PRO A 526 3.67 17.66 5.50
C PRO A 526 5.06 17.22 5.06
N HIS A 527 6.04 18.08 5.29
CA HIS A 527 7.44 17.76 5.08
C HIS A 527 7.95 16.93 6.27
N ILE A 528 8.68 15.85 6.02
CA ILE A 528 9.37 15.11 7.09
C ILE A 528 10.62 15.92 7.44
N PRO A 529 10.72 16.52 8.63
CA PRO A 529 11.88 17.32 8.97
C PRO A 529 13.12 16.41 9.05
N GLU A 530 14.25 16.94 8.59
CA GLU A 530 15.52 16.22 8.59
C GLU A 530 16.59 17.08 9.25
N THR A 531 17.63 16.46 9.82
CA THR A 531 18.79 17.15 10.41
C THR A 531 19.61 17.91 9.37
N ASP A 532 20.52 18.81 9.70
CA ASP A 532 21.33 19.49 8.66
C ASP A 532 22.25 18.50 7.90
N PRO A 533 22.26 18.48 6.54
CA PRO A 533 23.08 17.52 5.79
C PRO A 533 24.58 17.55 6.08
N ILE A 534 25.15 18.70 6.46
CA ILE A 534 26.57 18.80 6.82
C ILE A 534 26.79 18.22 8.22
N ALA A 535 25.92 18.53 9.18
CA ALA A 535 25.99 17.98 10.53
C ALA A 535 25.85 16.45 10.55
N ARG A 536 25.04 15.89 9.64
CA ARG A 536 24.84 14.43 9.49
C ARG A 536 26.14 13.68 9.16
N ARG A 537 27.08 14.29 8.43
CA ARG A 537 28.33 13.63 7.97
C ARG A 537 29.21 13.10 9.10
N THR A 538 29.07 13.64 10.31
CA THR A 538 29.91 13.29 11.47
C THR A 538 29.12 12.69 12.63
N SER A 539 27.84 12.39 12.44
CA SER A 539 26.98 11.83 13.49
C SER A 539 26.19 10.60 13.01
N PHE A 540 25.93 9.69 13.92
CA PHE A 540 25.00 8.56 13.75
C PHE A 540 23.62 8.85 14.37
N ASP A 541 23.36 10.09 14.78
CA ASP A 541 22.02 10.55 15.16
C ASP A 541 21.04 10.36 14.00
N SER A 542 19.76 10.12 14.34
CA SER A 542 18.71 9.92 13.36
C SER A 542 18.66 11.06 12.33
N VAL A 543 18.68 10.69 11.05
CA VAL A 543 18.52 11.67 9.96
C VAL A 543 17.10 12.26 9.97
N TRP A 544 16.12 11.41 10.24
CA TRP A 544 14.71 11.74 10.29
C TRP A 544 14.31 12.29 11.66
N ILE A 545 13.59 13.39 11.65
CA ILE A 545 12.83 13.85 12.81
C ILE A 545 11.41 13.28 12.65
N ASP A 546 11.02 12.41 13.58
CA ASP A 546 9.71 11.76 13.56
C ASP A 546 8.58 12.79 13.72
N PHE A 547 7.38 12.45 13.24
CA PHE A 547 6.22 13.32 13.32
C PHE A 547 5.79 13.55 14.77
N ASP A 548 5.49 14.81 15.10
CA ASP A 548 4.74 15.09 16.31
C ASP A 548 3.27 14.64 16.17
N THR A 549 2.56 14.57 17.29
CA THR A 549 1.19 14.07 17.35
C THR A 549 0.20 14.95 16.56
N ASN A 550 0.48 16.26 16.43
CA ASN A 550 -0.35 17.19 15.69
C ASN A 550 -0.20 16.99 14.18
N THR A 551 1.04 16.89 13.70
CA THR A 551 1.37 16.62 12.29
C THR A 551 0.81 15.27 11.88
N ALA A 552 0.98 14.25 12.72
CA ALA A 552 0.40 12.93 12.49
C ALA A 552 -1.13 12.99 12.38
N LYS A 553 -1.80 13.72 13.28
CA LYS A 553 -3.25 13.90 13.22
C LYS A 553 -3.70 14.58 11.92
N LEU A 554 -3.06 15.68 11.54
CA LEU A 554 -3.38 16.42 10.31
C LEU A 554 -3.15 15.56 9.07
N GLU A 555 -2.11 14.73 9.07
CA GLU A 555 -1.84 13.80 7.96
C GLU A 555 -2.86 12.66 7.91
N ALA A 556 -3.28 12.13 9.06
CA ALA A 556 -4.33 11.11 9.12
C ALA A 556 -5.67 11.59 8.55
N GLU A 557 -5.99 12.87 8.73
CA GLU A 557 -7.20 13.50 8.17
C GLU A 557 -7.24 13.51 6.63
N ARG A 558 -6.09 13.39 5.94
CA ARG A 558 -6.01 13.30 4.47
C ARG A 558 -6.35 11.90 3.94
N CYS A 559 -6.43 10.87 4.80
CA CYS A 559 -6.80 9.52 4.38
C CYS A 559 -8.25 9.45 3.88
N LEU A 560 -8.45 8.93 2.67
CA LEU A 560 -9.78 8.83 2.04
C LEU A 560 -10.64 7.66 2.56
N ARG A 561 -10.11 6.83 3.46
CA ARG A 561 -10.79 5.63 4.00
C ARG A 561 -11.32 4.71 2.90
N CYS A 562 -10.38 4.21 2.10
CA CYS A 562 -10.63 3.28 1.01
C CYS A 562 -11.17 1.91 1.46
N ASP A 563 -11.05 1.62 2.76
CA ASP A 563 -11.71 0.51 3.45
C ASP A 563 -13.23 0.71 3.59
N GLN A 564 -13.74 1.94 3.41
CA GLN A 564 -15.17 2.26 3.46
C GLN A 564 -15.72 2.60 2.07
N CYS A 565 -15.08 3.51 1.33
CA CYS A 565 -15.50 3.86 -0.01
C CYS A 565 -14.84 2.95 -1.04
N ILE A 566 -15.58 2.02 -1.64
CA ILE A 566 -15.07 1.07 -2.64
C ILE A 566 -14.75 1.69 -4.02
N GLY A 567 -15.04 2.98 -4.22
CA GLY A 567 -14.71 3.67 -5.47
C GLY A 567 -15.55 3.24 -6.68
N CYS A 568 -16.81 2.84 -6.47
CA CYS A 568 -17.68 2.34 -7.54
C CYS A 568 -18.25 3.44 -8.45
N GLY A 569 -18.31 4.70 -7.99
CA GLY A 569 -18.83 5.82 -8.79
C GLY A 569 -20.36 5.97 -8.80
N LEU A 570 -21.15 5.07 -8.20
CA LEU A 570 -22.62 5.18 -8.16
C LEU A 570 -23.09 6.55 -7.64
N CYS A 571 -22.37 7.11 -6.65
CA CYS A 571 -22.67 8.42 -6.08
C CYS A 571 -22.50 9.57 -7.09
N GLU A 572 -21.48 9.54 -7.96
CA GLU A 572 -21.30 10.50 -9.06
C GLU A 572 -22.42 10.37 -10.08
N LEU A 573 -22.75 9.13 -10.47
CA LEU A 573 -23.74 8.85 -11.50
C LEU A 573 -25.13 9.32 -11.09
N VAL A 574 -25.59 8.96 -9.89
CA VAL A 574 -26.90 9.43 -9.41
C VAL A 574 -26.92 10.95 -9.19
N CYS A 575 -25.77 11.56 -8.83
CA CYS A 575 -25.67 13.01 -8.68
C CYS A 575 -25.83 13.73 -10.04
N ALA A 576 -25.34 13.12 -11.12
CA ALA A 576 -25.54 13.58 -12.49
C ALA A 576 -26.97 13.34 -12.99
N GLU A 577 -27.59 12.19 -12.69
CA GLU A 577 -29.01 11.90 -12.97
C GLU A 577 -29.92 12.96 -12.32
N VAL A 578 -29.71 13.23 -11.02
CA VAL A 578 -30.41 14.29 -10.29
C VAL A 578 -30.08 15.67 -10.83
N GLY A 579 -29.02 15.86 -11.61
CA GLY A 579 -28.61 17.14 -12.19
C GLY A 579 -27.92 18.11 -11.23
N ALA A 580 -27.62 17.68 -10.00
CA ALA A 580 -26.83 18.46 -9.06
C ALA A 580 -25.36 18.54 -9.48
N ASN A 581 -24.83 17.48 -10.11
CA ASN A 581 -23.45 17.42 -10.64
C ASN A 581 -22.37 17.87 -9.63
N ALA A 582 -22.62 17.58 -8.35
CA ALA A 582 -21.78 18.02 -7.24
C ALA A 582 -20.60 17.09 -6.98
N LEU A 583 -20.78 15.79 -7.24
CA LEU A 583 -19.75 14.76 -7.09
C LEU A 583 -19.09 14.50 -8.44
N LYS A 584 -17.77 14.46 -8.46
CA LYS A 584 -16.96 14.07 -9.62
C LYS A 584 -15.85 13.13 -9.16
N MET A 585 -15.63 12.06 -9.91
CA MET A 585 -14.62 11.06 -9.60
C MET A 585 -13.70 10.80 -10.79
N VAL A 586 -12.45 10.46 -10.48
CA VAL A 586 -11.39 10.18 -11.44
C VAL A 586 -10.82 8.79 -11.21
N ASP A 587 -10.24 8.21 -12.25
CA ASP A 587 -9.56 6.92 -12.14
C ASP A 587 -8.30 7.06 -11.28
N ALA A 588 -8.24 6.27 -10.21
CA ALA A 588 -7.12 6.22 -9.28
C ALA A 588 -6.20 5.00 -9.53
N GLY A 589 -6.44 4.25 -10.60
CA GLY A 589 -5.70 3.06 -11.01
C GLY A 589 -6.46 1.76 -10.70
N LYS A 590 -6.14 0.71 -11.49
CA LYS A 590 -6.75 -0.63 -11.39
C LYS A 590 -8.30 -0.62 -11.41
N GLY A 591 -8.91 0.32 -12.15
CA GLY A 591 -10.37 0.42 -12.30
C GLY A 591 -11.11 1.00 -11.08
N ARG A 592 -10.39 1.49 -10.07
CA ARG A 592 -10.96 2.12 -8.88
C ARG A 592 -11.09 3.63 -9.07
N LEU A 593 -12.23 4.20 -8.70
CA LEU A 593 -12.42 5.65 -8.71
C LEU A 593 -12.11 6.29 -7.35
N ALA A 594 -11.61 7.52 -7.37
CA ALA A 594 -11.50 8.41 -6.22
C ALA A 594 -12.18 9.75 -6.52
N PHE A 595 -12.62 10.46 -5.49
CA PHE A 595 -13.14 11.83 -5.67
C PHE A 595 -12.05 12.71 -6.28
N GLU A 596 -12.40 13.56 -7.24
CA GLU A 596 -11.47 14.53 -7.83
C GLU A 596 -11.17 15.66 -6.84
N SER A 597 -12.21 16.12 -6.14
CA SER A 597 -12.14 17.22 -5.19
C SER A 597 -13.31 17.15 -4.20
N PHE A 598 -13.07 17.53 -2.95
CA PHE A 598 -14.13 17.69 -1.95
C PHE A 598 -14.67 19.14 -1.90
N LEU A 599 -14.03 20.09 -2.59
CA LEU A 599 -14.44 21.49 -2.65
C LEU A 599 -15.66 21.74 -3.55
N ARG A 600 -15.76 21.02 -4.68
CA ARG A 600 -16.90 21.16 -5.60
C ARG A 600 -18.24 20.85 -4.89
N PRO A 601 -18.39 19.73 -4.15
CA PRO A 601 -19.61 19.49 -3.39
C PRO A 601 -19.92 20.58 -2.35
N ALA A 602 -18.89 21.26 -1.82
CA ALA A 602 -19.05 22.33 -0.84
C ALA A 602 -19.80 23.56 -1.37
N THR A 603 -19.95 23.71 -2.69
CA THR A 603 -20.69 24.82 -3.32
C THR A 603 -21.91 24.36 -4.11
N THR A 604 -21.88 23.14 -4.66
CA THR A 604 -22.89 22.65 -5.61
C THR A 604 -23.86 21.62 -5.02
N CYS A 605 -23.53 21.00 -3.88
CA CYS A 605 -24.38 19.97 -3.28
C CYS A 605 -25.70 20.56 -2.78
N ILE A 606 -26.81 20.10 -3.35
CA ILE A 606 -28.17 20.51 -2.96
C ILE A 606 -28.72 19.75 -1.74
N GLY A 607 -28.02 18.72 -1.23
CA GLY A 607 -28.43 17.99 -0.03
C GLY A 607 -29.60 17.00 -0.23
N CYS A 608 -29.85 16.52 -1.45
CA CYS A 608 -30.99 15.65 -1.76
C CYS A 608 -30.87 14.21 -1.24
N GLY A 609 -29.68 13.75 -0.83
CA GLY A 609 -29.47 12.40 -0.29
C GLY A 609 -29.35 11.26 -1.32
N ALA A 610 -29.54 11.52 -2.62
CA ALA A 610 -29.54 10.46 -3.63
C ALA A 610 -28.22 9.65 -3.67
N CYS A 611 -27.09 10.32 -3.48
CA CYS A 611 -25.77 9.69 -3.39
C CYS A 611 -25.61 8.77 -2.18
N ALA A 612 -26.21 9.10 -1.03
CA ALA A 612 -26.25 8.24 0.15
C ALA A 612 -27.15 7.03 -0.07
N ALA A 613 -28.30 7.22 -0.72
CA ALA A 613 -29.25 6.14 -1.00
C ALA A 613 -28.67 5.03 -1.90
N VAL A 614 -27.84 5.38 -2.89
CA VAL A 614 -27.20 4.39 -3.79
C VAL A 614 -25.86 3.87 -3.26
N CYS A 615 -25.35 4.38 -2.14
CA CYS A 615 -24.04 3.99 -1.65
C CYS A 615 -24.05 2.56 -1.10
N PRO A 616 -23.30 1.62 -1.69
CA PRO A 616 -23.36 0.22 -1.29
C PRO A 616 -22.79 -0.05 0.11
N THR A 617 -21.93 0.85 0.61
CA THR A 617 -21.16 0.67 1.85
C THR A 617 -21.48 1.68 2.93
N GLY A 618 -22.39 2.64 2.67
CA GLY A 618 -22.66 3.74 3.59
C GLY A 618 -21.49 4.73 3.75
N ALA A 619 -20.52 4.74 2.84
CA ALA A 619 -19.37 5.65 2.87
C ALA A 619 -19.72 7.14 2.69
N ILE A 620 -20.94 7.45 2.24
CA ILE A 620 -21.51 8.79 2.16
C ILE A 620 -22.83 8.83 2.92
N THR A 621 -22.96 9.81 3.81
CA THR A 621 -24.16 10.03 4.62
C THR A 621 -24.71 11.43 4.37
N VAL A 622 -26.03 11.57 4.50
CA VAL A 622 -26.75 12.84 4.35
C VAL A 622 -27.79 12.92 5.46
N GLU A 623 -27.47 13.67 6.51
CA GLU A 623 -28.21 13.67 7.78
C GLU A 623 -28.75 15.06 8.10
N THR A 624 -29.86 15.11 8.84
CA THR A 624 -30.36 16.37 9.43
C THR A 624 -29.79 16.50 10.83
N ILE A 625 -29.02 17.56 11.09
CA ILE A 625 -28.48 17.88 12.41
C ILE A 625 -29.01 19.26 12.80
N GLY A 626 -29.97 19.30 13.73
CA GLY A 626 -30.72 20.51 14.03
C GLY A 626 -31.52 20.98 12.81
N ASN A 627 -31.29 22.22 12.38
CA ASN A 627 -31.93 22.79 11.18
C ASN A 627 -31.05 22.68 9.92
N ASP A 628 -29.93 21.97 9.98
CA ASP A 628 -29.02 21.82 8.85
C ASP A 628 -29.07 20.44 8.23
N ARG A 629 -28.88 20.40 6.91
CA ARG A 629 -28.53 19.20 6.16
C ARG A 629 -27.02 19.10 6.04
N VAL A 630 -26.46 18.00 6.53
CA VAL A 630 -25.02 17.73 6.52
C VAL A 630 -24.73 16.55 5.60
N THR A 631 -23.92 16.77 4.58
CA THR A 631 -23.40 15.73 3.69
C THR A 631 -21.98 15.40 4.09
N THR A 632 -21.72 14.13 4.40
CA THR A 632 -20.42 13.63 4.83
C THR A 632 -19.94 12.52 3.92
N ILE A 633 -18.68 12.59 3.47
CA ILE A 633 -18.04 11.54 2.66
C ILE A 633 -16.83 11.01 3.42
N THR A 634 -16.87 9.76 3.87
CA THR A 634 -15.80 9.10 4.62
C THR A 634 -15.21 9.95 5.75
N GLY A 635 -16.06 10.64 6.53
CA GLY A 635 -15.66 11.56 7.60
C GLY A 635 -15.42 13.02 7.19
N THR A 636 -15.41 13.32 5.89
CA THR A 636 -15.29 14.70 5.40
C THR A 636 -16.66 15.35 5.41
N GLU A 637 -16.87 16.38 6.23
CA GLU A 637 -18.03 17.27 6.06
C GLU A 637 -17.81 18.06 4.78
N VAL A 638 -18.51 17.68 3.71
CA VAL A 638 -18.37 18.34 2.41
C VAL A 638 -19.32 19.51 2.25
N ARG A 639 -20.49 19.46 2.91
CA ARG A 639 -21.47 20.54 2.87
C ARG A 639 -22.36 20.49 4.10
N ARG A 640 -22.53 21.65 4.74
CA ARG A 640 -23.59 21.93 5.71
C ARG A 640 -24.42 23.07 5.18
N GLN A 641 -25.74 22.89 5.14
CA GLN A 641 -26.66 23.91 4.61
C GLN A 641 -27.97 23.94 5.38
N PRO A 642 -28.54 25.13 5.61
CA PRO A 642 -29.80 25.26 6.32
C PRO A 642 -30.96 24.66 5.53
N LEU A 643 -31.87 24.02 6.25
CA LEU A 643 -33.15 23.54 5.75
C LEU A 643 -34.22 24.63 5.87
N LEU A 644 -35.15 24.63 4.93
CA LEU A 644 -36.35 25.45 5.00
C LEU A 644 -37.30 24.85 6.05
N ALA A 645 -37.99 25.71 6.81
CA ALA A 645 -39.04 25.29 7.72
C ALA A 645 -40.35 25.04 6.96
N CYS A 646 -41.09 24.02 7.38
CA CYS A 646 -42.45 23.77 6.90
C CYS A 646 -43.35 24.94 7.30
N ALA A 647 -44.03 25.56 6.35
CA ALA A 647 -44.94 26.68 6.61
C ALA A 647 -46.18 26.30 7.45
N VAL A 648 -46.43 25.01 7.67
CA VAL A 648 -47.56 24.50 8.46
C VAL A 648 -47.12 24.10 9.87
N CYS A 649 -46.09 23.25 9.98
CA CYS A 649 -45.69 22.66 11.26
C CYS A 649 -44.31 23.13 11.78
N GLY A 650 -43.58 23.96 11.03
CA GLY A 650 -42.25 24.45 11.41
C GLY A 650 -41.11 23.44 11.23
N GLU A 651 -41.41 22.16 11.02
CA GLU A 651 -40.38 21.12 10.88
C GLU A 651 -39.42 21.36 9.69
N PRO A 652 -38.12 21.04 9.81
CA PRO A 652 -37.17 21.13 8.72
C PRO A 652 -37.57 20.27 7.51
N THR A 653 -37.44 20.83 6.31
CA THR A 653 -37.86 20.18 5.05
C THR A 653 -36.66 19.87 4.14
N VAL A 654 -36.53 20.61 3.04
CA VAL A 654 -35.45 20.51 2.06
C VAL A 654 -34.56 21.75 2.13
N SER A 655 -33.38 21.70 1.51
CA SER A 655 -32.55 22.89 1.35
C SER A 655 -33.20 23.86 0.35
N ALA A 656 -32.86 25.15 0.45
CA ALA A 656 -33.31 26.15 -0.52
C ALA A 656 -32.87 25.80 -1.95
N MET A 657 -31.66 25.27 -2.13
CA MET A 657 -31.15 24.85 -3.43
C MET A 657 -31.95 23.67 -4.01
N GLN A 658 -32.32 22.70 -3.16
CA GLN A 658 -33.14 21.57 -3.59
C GLN A 658 -34.56 22.02 -3.98
N GLN A 659 -35.17 22.92 -3.20
CA GLN A 659 -36.49 23.47 -3.54
C GLN A 659 -36.44 24.25 -4.86
N ALA A 660 -35.44 25.11 -5.05
CA ALA A 660 -35.27 25.88 -6.28
C ALA A 660 -35.12 24.97 -7.51
N MET A 661 -34.31 23.90 -7.41
CA MET A 661 -34.15 22.92 -8.49
C MET A 661 -35.47 22.18 -8.78
N ALA A 662 -36.21 21.78 -7.75
CA ALA A 662 -37.50 21.11 -7.92
C ALA A 662 -38.53 22.04 -8.59
N ASN A 663 -38.62 23.29 -8.14
CA ASN A 663 -39.53 24.29 -8.69
C ASN A 663 -39.24 24.58 -10.16
N GLN A 664 -37.95 24.75 -10.52
CA GLN A 664 -37.53 24.96 -11.90
C GLN A 664 -37.95 23.80 -12.82
N ARG A 665 -37.86 22.55 -12.33
CA ARG A 665 -38.21 21.36 -13.12
C ARG A 665 -39.71 21.15 -13.30
N LEU A 666 -40.47 21.41 -12.24
CA LEU A 666 -41.92 21.20 -12.23
C LEU A 666 -42.69 22.42 -12.75
N GLY A 667 -42.00 23.55 -13.01
CA GLY A 667 -42.64 24.82 -13.37
C GLY A 667 -43.43 25.43 -12.22
N HIS A 668 -43.06 25.13 -10.96
CA HIS A 668 -43.71 25.68 -9.78
C HIS A 668 -43.19 27.09 -9.46
N ASP A 669 -44.05 27.89 -8.83
CA ASP A 669 -43.70 29.23 -8.34
C ASP A 669 -42.54 29.16 -7.33
N PRO A 670 -41.41 29.84 -7.58
CA PRO A 670 -40.28 29.91 -6.66
C PRO A 670 -40.61 30.52 -5.29
N SER A 671 -41.68 31.33 -5.22
CA SER A 671 -42.14 31.98 -3.98
C SER A 671 -43.03 31.08 -3.11
N ALA A 672 -43.40 29.90 -3.60
CA ALA A 672 -44.25 28.97 -2.87
C ALA A 672 -43.60 28.53 -1.54
N PRO A 673 -44.32 28.61 -0.42
CA PRO A 673 -43.78 28.22 0.88
C PRO A 673 -43.43 26.73 0.90
N SER A 674 -42.33 26.38 1.56
CA SER A 674 -41.96 24.96 1.73
C SER A 674 -42.95 24.27 2.66
N VAL A 675 -43.50 23.14 2.23
CA VAL A 675 -44.41 22.31 3.02
C VAL A 675 -43.84 20.89 3.11
N CYS A 676 -43.75 20.34 4.32
CA CYS A 676 -43.24 18.99 4.49
C CYS A 676 -44.18 17.94 3.87
N PRO A 677 -43.69 16.76 3.46
CA PRO A 677 -44.52 15.73 2.83
C PRO A 677 -45.73 15.30 3.68
N ALA A 678 -45.61 15.33 5.01
CA ALA A 678 -46.72 15.00 5.91
C ALA A 678 -47.83 16.05 5.86
N CYS A 679 -47.50 17.34 5.98
CA CYS A 679 -48.47 18.43 5.88
C CYS A 679 -49.07 18.54 4.48
N ALA A 680 -48.27 18.33 3.43
CA ALA A 680 -48.77 18.32 2.05
C ALA A 680 -49.81 17.21 1.84
N ARG A 681 -49.54 15.98 2.33
CA ARG A 681 -50.51 14.87 2.28
C ARG A 681 -51.77 15.18 3.09
N ALA A 682 -51.63 15.76 4.28
CA ALA A 682 -52.77 16.14 5.10
C ALA A 682 -53.66 17.17 4.40
N GLN A 683 -53.07 18.22 3.81
CA GLN A 683 -53.79 19.24 3.05
C GLN A 683 -54.51 18.65 1.83
N THR A 684 -53.84 17.80 1.05
CA THR A 684 -54.46 17.12 -0.09
C THR A 684 -55.62 16.22 0.35
N SER A 685 -55.46 15.47 1.46
CA SER A 685 -56.54 14.65 2.02
C SER A 685 -57.74 15.49 2.42
N SER A 686 -57.53 16.62 3.09
CA SER A 686 -58.61 17.55 3.47
C SER A 686 -59.31 18.16 2.24
N LEU A 687 -58.56 18.50 1.19
CA LEU A 687 -59.12 19.00 -0.06
C LEU A 687 -59.98 17.94 -0.76
N ILE A 688 -59.49 16.70 -0.85
CA ILE A 688 -60.24 15.58 -1.43
C ILE A 688 -61.53 15.33 -0.63
N GLN A 689 -61.44 15.32 0.70
CA GLN A 689 -62.61 15.13 1.56
C GLN A 689 -63.63 16.27 1.38
N ALA A 690 -63.19 17.52 1.31
CA ALA A 690 -64.05 18.67 1.06
C ALA A 690 -64.69 18.66 -0.35
N MET A 691 -64.03 18.03 -1.34
CA MET A 691 -64.62 17.80 -2.66
C MET A 691 -65.71 16.73 -2.61
N TYR A 692 -65.49 15.65 -1.85
CA TYR A 692 -66.50 14.60 -1.65
C TYR A 692 -67.71 15.10 -0.84
N GLU A 693 -67.52 15.98 0.14
CA GLU A 693 -68.62 16.57 0.91
C GLU A 693 -69.44 17.60 0.10
N LYS A 694 -68.91 18.11 -1.01
CA LYS A 694 -69.59 19.05 -1.93
C LYS A 694 -70.25 18.38 -3.14
N ALA A 695 -69.90 17.13 -3.43
CA ALA A 695 -70.50 16.31 -4.49
C ALA A 695 -71.69 15.51 -3.94
#